data_AF-A0A1Y2AJT2-F1
#
_entry.id   AF-A0A1Y2AJT2-F1
#
_cell.length_a   1.000
_cell.length_b   1.000
_cell.length_c   1.000
_cell.angle_alpha   90.00
_cell.angle_beta   90.00
_cell.angle_gamma   90.00
#
_symmetry.space_group_name_H-M   'P 1'
#
loop_
_entity.id
_entity.type
_entity.pdbx_description
1 polymer ?
#
loop_
_entity_poly.entity_id
_entity_poly.type
_entity_poly.pdbx_seq_one_letter_code
_entity_poly.pdbx_strand_id
1 'polypeptide(L)'
;MLRLDKTGTVISTLSQSLTSVPMSRKEIVAPLWGGGTRIWVDTVYERCHSCSHCLLRSPNKPDKAVSRFTLTMVPGATNHPINESWETIAQNARKRLHNQFEHFVKQHWSAGSKYLLPYRPDHAISFEQIRNDFTEEELEMIALDATGIHQRVMDGKLTVWNSVMTHLKATVIAQYLTNCATDFPWERALQKAERQDLSIRQINGSLSEVGMGVFVGVPMSVKGHLHLFGSPSDAGAIEDWIVDESGQIKLQTTTHSAIQIFIDAGAIPIVKTGQPQMLMNLESENNIFGVVHNAWSWYHTAGGSSGGEGAIVALGAVKFGTGTDIGGSVRIPAAYNGIPGLKPTVGSIPKSGCANDNPGTYAVGGTPGPLCRSAADLETYMNVIAKAQAWTYDPSAYPLNMHFPGPFKGGDKPRIGVFMNDIAVRIHPAIKRGIDYMSNSLKARGYEVVILGDFLSPSMVLDARDDCSQAYYTDGGKFVTSRLDRTGEPKHPLLESIMSFAKDLSHTELWDLEIRRSQFKTEFMKRFNHSDIDVLMTPCAGTPAPPNMPELWHLMKQDPDKYQTPSESWINTILFNWADVPGYVGPTGLYANQNDQPPIRTEFYNDEDKDLHEAMIRMSFDGLPISIQLVGPRHDEARLMAAALSIWGRDPVPLAAPFDHDVRLGEAGREVVVTGS
;
A
#
# COMPACT_ATOMS: atom_id res chain seq x y z
N MET A 1 -15.25 -42.92 -22.03
CA MET A 1 -13.91 -42.48 -21.58
C MET A 1 -13.20 -41.76 -22.71
N LEU A 2 -12.48 -40.68 -22.41
CA LEU A 2 -11.65 -39.93 -23.36
C LEU A 2 -10.19 -40.39 -23.23
N ARG A 3 -9.50 -40.58 -24.36
CA ARG A 3 -8.05 -40.79 -24.39
C ARG A 3 -7.41 -39.48 -24.82
N LEU A 4 -6.49 -38.94 -24.02
CA LEU A 4 -5.74 -37.71 -24.31
C LEU A 4 -4.28 -38.03 -24.63
N ASP A 5 -3.62 -37.17 -25.42
CA ASP A 5 -2.17 -37.23 -25.62
C ASP A 5 -1.41 -36.44 -24.54
N LYS A 6 -0.08 -36.41 -24.64
CA LYS A 6 0.82 -35.76 -23.67
C LYS A 6 0.65 -34.23 -23.58
N THR A 7 -0.12 -33.63 -24.49
CA THR A 7 -0.44 -32.19 -24.50
C THR A 7 -1.85 -31.91 -23.99
N GLY A 8 -2.61 -32.94 -23.60
CA GLY A 8 -4.00 -32.82 -23.17
C GLY A 8 -5.02 -32.81 -24.31
N THR A 9 -4.60 -33.07 -25.55
CA THR A 9 -5.51 -33.09 -26.71
C THR A 9 -6.23 -34.42 -26.82
N VAL A 10 -7.55 -34.40 -27.04
CA VAL A 10 -8.38 -35.62 -27.16
C VAL A 10 -8.06 -36.37 -28.45
N ILE A 11 -7.51 -37.58 -28.33
CA ILE A 11 -7.14 -38.44 -29.47
C ILE A 11 -8.19 -39.51 -29.78
N SER A 12 -9.03 -39.93 -28.83
CA SER A 12 -10.23 -40.74 -29.13
C SER A 12 -11.28 -40.78 -28.01
N THR A 13 -12.52 -41.08 -28.40
CA THR A 13 -13.67 -41.29 -27.49
C THR A 13 -14.13 -42.75 -27.56
N LEU A 14 -14.15 -43.46 -26.43
CA LEU A 14 -14.81 -44.77 -26.29
C LEU A 14 -16.23 -44.57 -25.75
N SER A 15 -17.24 -44.85 -26.58
CA SER A 15 -18.65 -44.86 -26.17
C SER A 15 -19.03 -46.22 -25.58
N GLN A 16 -19.41 -46.25 -24.31
CA GLN A 16 -20.31 -47.28 -23.79
C GLN A 16 -21.68 -46.64 -23.60
N SER A 17 -22.72 -47.30 -24.11
CA SER A 17 -24.12 -46.90 -23.91
C SER A 17 -24.49 -47.06 -22.43
N LEU A 18 -24.79 -45.95 -21.75
CA LEU A 18 -25.41 -45.98 -20.43
C LEU A 18 -26.89 -45.63 -20.58
N THR A 19 -27.74 -46.64 -20.38
CA THR A 19 -29.19 -46.49 -20.22
C THR A 19 -29.51 -45.78 -18.91
N SER A 20 -30.29 -44.69 -19.01
CA SER A 20 -31.11 -44.01 -17.98
C SER A 20 -30.78 -44.26 -16.49
N VAL A 21 -30.19 -43.27 -15.81
CA VAL A 21 -30.11 -43.20 -14.33
C VAL A 21 -30.30 -41.74 -13.85
N PRO A 22 -30.97 -41.46 -12.71
CA PRO A 22 -31.32 -40.09 -12.29
C PRO A 22 -30.13 -39.27 -11.77
N MET A 23 -30.31 -37.94 -11.71
CA MET A 23 -29.34 -36.95 -11.23
C MET A 23 -28.68 -37.37 -9.91
N SER A 24 -27.38 -37.63 -9.97
CA SER A 24 -26.51 -37.71 -8.80
C SER A 24 -25.14 -37.17 -9.21
N ARG A 25 -24.58 -36.25 -8.40
CA ARG A 25 -23.18 -35.83 -8.50
C ARG A 25 -22.31 -37.08 -8.44
N LYS A 26 -21.48 -37.31 -9.46
CA LYS A 26 -20.47 -38.37 -9.42
C LYS A 26 -19.09 -37.75 -9.27
N GLU A 27 -18.44 -38.07 -8.16
CA GLU A 27 -17.00 -37.88 -7.98
C GLU A 27 -16.27 -38.86 -8.91
N ILE A 28 -15.40 -38.36 -9.79
CA ILE A 28 -14.51 -39.19 -10.58
C ILE A 28 -13.09 -38.89 -10.11
N VAL A 29 -12.54 -39.80 -9.30
CA VAL A 29 -11.12 -39.78 -8.94
C VAL A 29 -10.35 -40.39 -10.11
N ALA A 30 -9.71 -39.56 -10.92
CA ALA A 30 -8.79 -40.02 -11.96
C ALA A 30 -7.37 -40.02 -11.38
N PRO A 31 -6.63 -41.15 -11.41
CA PRO A 31 -5.24 -41.18 -10.98
C PRO A 31 -4.39 -40.65 -12.13
N LEU A 32 -4.21 -39.33 -12.18
CA LEU A 32 -3.21 -38.70 -13.05
C LEU A 32 -2.22 -37.96 -12.16
N TRP A 33 -1.07 -38.61 -11.96
CA TRP A 33 0.16 -38.10 -11.35
C TRP A 33 0.01 -37.68 -9.87
N GLY A 34 1.02 -38.01 -9.07
CA GLY A 34 0.94 -37.98 -7.60
C GLY A 34 0.38 -36.67 -7.05
N GLY A 35 -0.71 -36.77 -6.28
CA GLY A 35 -1.42 -35.63 -5.68
C GLY A 35 -2.90 -35.66 -6.04
N GLY A 36 -3.75 -35.93 -5.04
CA GLY A 36 -5.20 -36.13 -5.21
C GLY A 36 -5.95 -34.89 -5.73
N THR A 37 -5.94 -34.69 -7.04
CA THR A 37 -6.76 -33.67 -7.72
C THR A 37 -8.20 -34.17 -7.82
N ARG A 38 -9.12 -33.49 -7.13
CA ARG A 38 -10.57 -33.80 -7.21
C ARG A 38 -11.20 -33.00 -8.35
N ILE A 39 -11.78 -33.71 -9.32
CA ILE A 39 -12.48 -33.11 -10.46
C ILE A 39 -13.98 -33.30 -10.25
N TRP A 40 -14.74 -32.21 -10.31
CA TRP A 40 -16.21 -32.22 -10.29
C TRP A 40 -16.72 -32.06 -11.72
N VAL A 41 -17.59 -32.96 -12.17
CA VAL A 41 -18.26 -32.86 -13.46
C VAL A 41 -19.75 -32.68 -13.21
N ASP A 42 -20.25 -31.47 -13.43
CA ASP A 42 -21.69 -31.19 -13.44
C ASP A 42 -22.21 -31.31 -14.88
N THR A 43 -23.13 -32.24 -15.12
CA THR A 43 -23.82 -32.38 -16.41
C THR A 43 -25.07 -31.51 -16.40
N VAL A 44 -25.04 -30.34 -17.04
CA VAL A 44 -26.22 -29.48 -17.20
C VAL A 44 -26.89 -29.79 -18.54
N TYR A 45 -28.14 -30.26 -18.53
CA TYR A 45 -29.00 -30.27 -19.71
C TYR A 45 -29.82 -28.99 -19.73
N GLU A 46 -29.57 -28.08 -20.68
CA GLU A 46 -30.49 -26.98 -20.95
C GLU A 46 -31.76 -27.51 -21.63
N ARG A 47 -32.92 -27.43 -20.97
CA ARG A 47 -34.22 -27.52 -21.62
C ARG A 47 -34.55 -26.16 -22.23
N CYS A 48 -34.51 -26.05 -23.56
CA CYS A 48 -35.00 -24.90 -24.30
C CYS A 48 -36.46 -24.59 -23.91
N HIS A 49 -36.70 -23.42 -23.31
CA HIS A 49 -38.01 -22.94 -22.83
C HIS A 49 -38.75 -22.10 -23.88
N SER A 50 -38.79 -22.55 -25.14
CA SER A 50 -39.68 -21.95 -26.13
C SER A 50 -39.99 -22.93 -27.25
N CYS A 51 -41.19 -23.49 -27.24
CA CYS A 51 -42.06 -23.83 -28.39
C CYS A 51 -42.97 -25.03 -28.07
N SER A 52 -44.14 -24.76 -27.51
CA SER A 52 -45.31 -25.62 -27.68
C SER A 52 -45.92 -25.28 -29.05
N HIS A 53 -45.83 -26.22 -29.99
CA HIS A 53 -46.41 -26.18 -31.35
C HIS A 53 -45.72 -25.29 -32.40
N CYS A 54 -44.84 -25.87 -33.22
CA CYS A 54 -45.04 -25.86 -34.68
C CYS A 54 -44.08 -26.84 -35.40
N LEU A 55 -44.67 -27.66 -36.26
CA LEU A 55 -44.04 -28.59 -37.18
C LEU A 55 -43.11 -27.87 -38.17
N LEU A 56 -41.90 -28.38 -38.40
CA LEU A 56 -41.28 -28.48 -39.73
C LEU A 56 -40.13 -29.51 -39.67
N ARG A 57 -40.37 -30.69 -40.27
CA ARG A 57 -39.36 -31.72 -40.54
C ARG A 57 -38.33 -31.19 -41.54
N SER A 58 -37.04 -31.32 -41.23
CA SER A 58 -35.95 -31.28 -42.21
C SER A 58 -35.12 -32.57 -42.06
N PRO A 59 -34.89 -33.39 -43.11
CA PRO A 59 -34.31 -34.73 -42.95
C PRO A 59 -32.78 -34.80 -42.86
N ASN A 60 -32.02 -33.70 -42.82
CA ASN A 60 -30.56 -33.76 -42.96
C ASN A 60 -29.81 -32.83 -42.01
N LYS A 61 -29.63 -33.24 -40.73
CA LYS A 61 -28.52 -32.85 -39.84
C LYS A 61 -28.60 -33.66 -38.52
N PRO A 62 -27.53 -34.34 -38.07
CA PRO A 62 -27.51 -34.96 -36.74
C PRO A 62 -27.40 -33.88 -35.65
N ASP A 63 -28.30 -33.92 -34.67
CA ASP A 63 -28.29 -33.06 -33.48
C ASP A 63 -26.95 -33.19 -32.73
N LYS A 64 -26.10 -32.16 -32.80
CA LYS A 64 -24.95 -32.04 -31.92
C LYS A 64 -25.42 -31.46 -30.59
N ALA A 65 -25.68 -32.32 -29.61
CA ALA A 65 -25.67 -31.91 -28.21
C ALA A 65 -24.27 -31.36 -27.88
N VAL A 66 -24.15 -30.05 -27.68
CA VAL A 66 -22.90 -29.42 -27.24
C VAL A 66 -22.85 -29.50 -25.73
N SER A 67 -22.17 -30.51 -25.19
CA SER A 67 -21.83 -30.56 -23.77
C SER A 67 -20.74 -29.53 -23.51
N ARG A 68 -21.06 -28.40 -22.88
CA ARG A 68 -20.06 -27.49 -22.30
C ARG A 68 -19.54 -28.11 -21.01
N PHE A 69 -18.24 -28.36 -20.94
CA PHE A 69 -17.57 -28.77 -19.72
C PHE A 69 -16.92 -27.53 -19.08
N THR A 70 -17.34 -27.17 -17.88
CA THR A 70 -16.65 -26.14 -17.09
C THR A 70 -15.66 -26.85 -16.17
N LEU A 71 -14.36 -26.66 -16.42
CA LEU A 71 -13.30 -27.11 -15.53
C LEU A 71 -13.09 -26.04 -14.46
N THR A 72 -13.66 -26.25 -13.28
CA THR A 72 -13.35 -25.43 -12.11
C THR A 72 -12.20 -26.10 -11.37
N MET A 73 -10.98 -25.58 -11.52
CA MET A 73 -9.89 -25.93 -10.61
C MET A 73 -10.15 -25.22 -9.29
N VAL A 74 -10.58 -25.95 -8.28
CA VAL A 74 -10.45 -25.50 -6.90
C VAL A 74 -8.98 -25.69 -6.54
N PRO A 75 -8.25 -24.67 -6.04
CA PRO A 75 -6.94 -24.90 -5.48
C PRO A 75 -7.12 -25.83 -4.28
N GLY A 76 -6.86 -27.13 -4.49
CA GLY A 76 -6.58 -28.01 -3.38
C GLY A 76 -5.29 -27.50 -2.75
N ALA A 77 -5.26 -27.36 -1.43
CA ALA A 77 -4.01 -27.22 -0.71
C ALA A 77 -3.07 -28.31 -1.23
N THR A 78 -2.01 -27.90 -1.90
CA THR A 78 -0.91 -28.79 -2.23
C THR A 78 -0.30 -29.20 -0.90
N ASN A 79 -0.76 -30.33 -0.35
CA ASN A 79 -0.15 -31.02 0.79
C ASN A 79 1.18 -31.65 0.35
N HIS A 80 2.05 -30.88 -0.31
CA HIS A 80 3.44 -31.24 -0.43
C HIS A 80 4.11 -30.83 0.87
N PRO A 81 4.81 -31.74 1.57
CA PRO A 81 5.59 -31.35 2.73
C PRO A 81 6.63 -30.31 2.28
N ILE A 82 6.54 -29.12 2.86
CA ILE A 82 7.57 -28.09 2.69
C ILE A 82 8.79 -28.61 3.43
N ASN A 83 9.74 -29.16 2.67
CA ASN A 83 10.93 -29.79 3.23
C ASN A 83 12.04 -28.76 3.57
N GLU A 84 11.89 -27.52 3.11
CA GLU A 84 12.81 -26.42 3.42
C GLU A 84 12.34 -25.64 4.66
N SER A 85 13.28 -25.17 5.49
CA SER A 85 12.94 -24.30 6.61
C SER A 85 12.50 -22.92 6.12
N TRP A 86 11.70 -22.21 6.91
CA TRP A 86 11.28 -20.85 6.56
C TRP A 86 12.48 -19.91 6.39
N GLU A 87 13.55 -20.08 7.17
CA GLU A 87 14.78 -19.28 7.07
C GLU A 87 15.47 -19.48 5.72
N THR A 88 15.45 -20.71 5.21
CA THR A 88 16.03 -21.07 3.91
C THR A 88 15.24 -20.39 2.79
N ILE A 89 13.91 -20.45 2.84
CA ILE A 89 13.01 -19.78 1.89
C ILE A 89 13.25 -18.27 1.91
N ALA A 90 13.30 -17.66 3.10
CA ALA A 90 13.60 -16.24 3.29
C ALA A 90 14.97 -15.85 2.71
N GLN A 91 16.00 -16.68 2.93
CA GLN A 91 17.33 -16.44 2.40
C GLN A 91 17.35 -16.51 0.86
N ASN A 92 16.63 -17.46 0.26
CA ASN A 92 16.48 -17.57 -1.18
C ASN A 92 15.79 -16.35 -1.80
N ALA A 93 14.73 -15.84 -1.15
CA ALA A 93 14.06 -14.60 -1.53
C ALA A 93 15.01 -13.39 -1.52
N ARG A 94 15.76 -13.19 -0.42
CA ARG A 94 16.76 -12.12 -0.31
C ARG A 94 17.86 -12.24 -1.37
N LYS A 95 18.36 -13.47 -1.61
CA LYS A 95 19.38 -13.74 -2.61
C LYS A 95 18.88 -13.41 -4.01
N ARG A 96 17.63 -13.76 -4.34
CA ARG A 96 17.01 -13.40 -5.63
C ARG A 96 16.98 -11.89 -5.82
N LEU A 97 16.52 -11.15 -4.82
CA LEU A 97 16.47 -9.68 -4.88
C LEU A 97 17.88 -9.08 -5.04
N HIS A 98 18.84 -9.51 -4.21
CA HIS A 98 20.22 -9.06 -4.30
C HIS A 98 20.82 -9.29 -5.70
N ASN A 99 20.60 -10.47 -6.28
CA ASN A 99 21.08 -10.79 -7.63
C ASN A 99 20.48 -9.85 -8.70
N GLN A 100 19.23 -9.40 -8.57
CA GLN A 100 18.64 -8.45 -9.51
C GLN A 100 19.38 -7.10 -9.47
N PHE A 101 19.64 -6.58 -8.28
CA PHE A 101 20.42 -5.35 -8.09
C PHE A 101 21.86 -5.50 -8.57
N GLU A 102 22.52 -6.59 -8.21
CA GLU A 102 23.88 -6.89 -8.65
C GLU A 102 23.97 -6.98 -10.18
N HIS A 103 23.00 -7.62 -10.82
CA HIS A 103 22.96 -7.75 -12.29
C HIS A 103 22.82 -6.38 -12.97
N PHE A 104 21.88 -5.55 -12.49
CA PHE A 104 21.70 -4.19 -13.00
C PHE A 104 22.98 -3.35 -12.83
N VAL A 105 23.55 -3.31 -11.63
CA VAL A 105 24.74 -2.51 -11.30
C VAL A 105 25.92 -2.92 -12.17
N LYS A 106 26.18 -4.23 -12.33
CA LYS A 106 27.26 -4.75 -13.18
C LYS A 106 27.09 -4.35 -14.65
N GLN A 107 25.85 -4.27 -15.14
CA GLN A 107 25.58 -3.98 -16.54
C GLN A 107 25.48 -2.48 -16.86
N HIS A 108 24.94 -1.68 -15.95
CA HIS A 108 24.50 -0.32 -16.25
C HIS A 108 25.12 0.77 -15.37
N TRP A 109 25.69 0.44 -14.22
CA TRP A 109 26.20 1.47 -13.29
C TRP A 109 27.32 0.96 -12.38
N SER A 110 28.54 0.90 -12.91
CA SER A 110 29.71 0.37 -12.19
C SER A 110 29.98 1.05 -10.84
N ALA A 111 29.80 2.37 -10.75
CA ALA A 111 29.92 3.15 -9.52
C ALA A 111 28.97 2.65 -8.42
N GLY A 112 27.84 2.05 -8.81
CA GLY A 112 26.85 1.51 -7.90
C GLY A 112 27.27 0.27 -7.11
N SER A 113 28.42 -0.35 -7.43
CA SER A 113 28.89 -1.59 -6.79
C SER A 113 29.06 -1.46 -5.28
N LYS A 114 29.39 -0.26 -4.78
CA LYS A 114 29.54 0.03 -3.35
C LYS A 114 28.21 0.07 -2.57
N TYR A 115 27.08 0.13 -3.26
CA TYR A 115 25.73 0.14 -2.67
C TYR A 115 25.07 -1.24 -2.59
N LEU A 116 25.75 -2.29 -3.06
CA LEU A 116 25.24 -3.67 -2.98
C LEU A 116 25.40 -4.29 -1.59
N LEU A 117 26.20 -3.68 -0.72
CA LEU A 117 26.33 -4.09 0.68
C LEU A 117 25.20 -3.49 1.52
N PRO A 118 24.66 -4.19 2.54
CA PRO A 118 23.69 -3.60 3.44
C PRO A 118 24.24 -2.32 4.07
N TYR A 119 23.44 -1.25 4.10
CA TYR A 119 23.82 -0.02 4.79
C TYR A 119 24.03 -0.29 6.29
N ARG A 120 25.08 0.31 6.83
CA ARG A 120 25.32 0.38 8.26
C ARG A 120 25.77 1.80 8.61
N PRO A 121 25.12 2.49 9.57
CA PRO A 121 25.47 3.87 9.92
C PRO A 121 26.93 4.08 10.32
N ASP A 122 27.57 3.07 10.91
CA ASP A 122 28.96 3.08 11.34
C ASP A 122 29.98 2.99 10.18
N HIS A 123 29.54 2.55 9.00
CA HIS A 123 30.35 2.43 7.77
C HIS A 123 29.66 3.08 6.56
N ALA A 124 28.83 4.10 6.81
CA ALA A 124 28.00 4.73 5.79
C ALA A 124 28.84 5.50 4.76
N ILE A 125 28.49 5.33 3.48
CA ILE A 125 28.96 6.22 2.41
C ILE A 125 28.34 7.60 2.66
N SER A 126 29.16 8.65 2.61
CA SER A 126 28.65 10.01 2.90
C SER A 126 27.64 10.44 1.84
N PHE A 127 26.69 11.29 2.22
CA PHE A 127 25.69 11.80 1.28
C PHE A 127 26.29 12.60 0.12
N GLU A 128 27.38 13.33 0.39
CA GLU A 128 28.17 13.99 -0.66
C GLU A 128 28.75 12.97 -1.66
N GLN A 129 29.30 11.85 -1.17
CA GLN A 129 29.80 10.78 -2.04
C GLN A 129 28.67 10.12 -2.84
N ILE A 130 27.47 9.98 -2.27
CA ILE A 130 26.31 9.46 -3.02
C ILE A 130 25.91 10.44 -4.12
N ARG A 131 25.83 11.73 -3.80
CA ARG A 131 25.47 12.76 -4.78
C ARG A 131 26.46 12.82 -5.93
N ASN A 132 27.77 12.73 -5.64
CA ASN A 132 28.83 12.79 -6.64
C ASN A 132 28.83 11.59 -7.63
N ASP A 133 28.07 10.53 -7.36
CA ASP A 133 27.89 9.41 -8.28
C ASP A 133 26.79 9.66 -9.33
N PHE A 134 26.06 10.78 -9.22
CA PHE A 134 25.06 11.24 -10.18
C PHE A 134 25.55 12.49 -10.89
N THR A 135 25.14 12.64 -12.14
CA THR A 135 25.27 13.90 -12.90
C THR A 135 24.28 14.94 -12.40
N GLU A 136 24.52 16.22 -12.68
CA GLU A 136 23.57 17.28 -12.32
C GLU A 136 22.23 17.08 -13.05
N GLU A 137 22.23 16.61 -14.30
CA GLU A 137 21.00 16.29 -15.03
C GLU A 137 20.22 15.14 -14.35
N GLU A 138 20.92 14.14 -13.80
CA GLU A 138 20.28 13.07 -13.04
C GLU A 138 19.68 13.57 -11.72
N LEU A 139 20.38 14.46 -11.02
CA LEU A 139 19.90 15.06 -9.79
C LEU A 139 18.69 15.96 -10.03
N GLU A 140 18.70 16.74 -11.12
CA GLU A 140 17.54 17.50 -11.58
C GLU A 140 16.36 16.58 -11.88
N MET A 141 16.56 15.45 -12.58
CA MET A 141 15.50 14.47 -12.85
C MET A 141 14.93 13.85 -11.59
N ILE A 142 15.77 13.51 -10.61
CA ILE A 142 15.33 12.98 -9.30
C ILE A 142 14.47 14.03 -8.56
N ALA A 143 14.85 15.30 -8.66
CA ALA A 143 14.15 16.44 -8.04
C ALA A 143 12.82 16.82 -8.72
N LEU A 144 12.45 16.20 -9.84
CA LEU A 144 11.13 16.39 -10.46
C LEU A 144 10.05 15.54 -9.79
N ASP A 145 8.82 16.02 -9.92
CA ASP A 145 7.59 15.30 -9.63
C ASP A 145 7.13 14.53 -10.89
N ALA A 146 6.04 13.75 -10.79
CA ALA A 146 5.57 12.93 -11.89
C ALA A 146 5.17 13.78 -13.11
N THR A 147 4.45 14.87 -12.87
CA THR A 147 4.03 15.79 -13.94
C THR A 147 5.22 16.47 -14.62
N GLY A 148 6.26 16.83 -13.88
CA GLY A 148 7.48 17.43 -14.41
C GLY A 148 8.33 16.48 -15.26
N ILE A 149 8.39 15.18 -14.91
CA ILE A 149 9.01 14.15 -15.76
C ILE A 149 8.25 14.01 -17.06
N HIS A 150 6.93 13.82 -16.96
CA HIS A 150 6.08 13.67 -18.14
C HIS A 150 6.25 14.86 -19.08
N GLN A 151 6.12 16.09 -18.57
CA GLN A 151 6.24 17.30 -19.39
C GLN A 151 7.59 17.40 -20.11
N ARG A 152 8.71 17.07 -19.46
CA ARG A 152 10.04 17.09 -20.12
C ARG A 152 10.16 16.04 -21.22
N VAL A 153 9.55 14.86 -21.04
CA VAL A 153 9.47 13.84 -22.09
C VAL A 153 8.67 14.35 -23.28
N MET A 154 7.51 14.95 -23.00
CA MET A 154 6.61 15.49 -24.03
C MET A 154 7.24 16.67 -24.79
N ASP A 155 8.06 17.48 -24.12
CA ASP A 155 8.83 18.57 -24.71
C ASP A 155 10.04 18.09 -25.55
N GLY A 156 10.34 16.79 -25.54
CA GLY A 156 11.55 16.24 -26.18
C GLY A 156 12.85 16.60 -25.47
N LYS A 157 12.78 17.13 -24.24
CA LYS A 157 13.93 17.49 -23.39
C LYS A 157 14.49 16.31 -22.61
N LEU A 158 13.70 15.24 -22.46
CA LEU A 158 14.05 14.02 -21.75
C LEU A 158 13.59 12.79 -22.55
N THR A 159 14.43 11.77 -22.67
CA THR A 159 13.99 10.47 -23.18
C THR A 159 13.40 9.64 -22.06
N VAL A 160 12.47 8.74 -22.40
CA VAL A 160 11.92 7.80 -21.43
C VAL A 160 13.01 6.89 -20.88
N TRP A 161 13.93 6.43 -21.74
CA TRP A 161 15.09 5.64 -21.32
C TRP A 161 15.91 6.34 -20.24
N ASN A 162 16.26 7.62 -20.43
CA ASN A 162 17.07 8.35 -19.47
C ASN A 162 16.31 8.53 -18.15
N SER A 163 15.02 8.88 -18.21
CA SER A 163 14.16 8.92 -17.02
C SER A 163 14.23 7.61 -16.24
N VAL A 164 13.91 6.48 -16.89
CA VAL A 164 13.88 5.18 -16.21
C VAL A 164 15.27 4.76 -15.70
N MET A 165 16.33 4.95 -16.49
CA MET A 165 17.69 4.60 -16.09
C MET A 165 18.15 5.36 -14.84
N THR A 166 17.90 6.67 -14.78
CA THR A 166 18.23 7.49 -13.61
C THR A 166 17.51 7.02 -12.36
N HIS A 167 16.22 6.71 -12.49
CA HIS A 167 15.41 6.26 -11.36
C HIS A 167 15.74 4.83 -10.93
N LEU A 168 16.20 3.95 -11.83
CA LEU A 168 16.75 2.65 -11.47
C LEU A 168 18.04 2.80 -10.65
N LYS A 169 18.95 3.72 -11.01
CA LYS A 169 20.14 4.04 -10.18
C LYS A 169 19.74 4.60 -8.82
N ALA A 170 18.80 5.55 -8.78
CA ALA A 170 18.26 6.06 -7.53
C ALA A 170 17.57 4.97 -6.68
N THR A 171 16.96 3.96 -7.30
CA THR A 171 16.38 2.81 -6.59
C THR A 171 17.45 1.96 -5.91
N VAL A 172 18.64 1.79 -6.52
CA VAL A 172 19.77 1.13 -5.85
C VAL A 172 20.16 1.89 -4.57
N ILE A 173 20.22 3.22 -4.63
CA ILE A 173 20.51 4.07 -3.46
C ILE A 173 19.40 3.94 -2.41
N ALA A 174 18.13 3.98 -2.82
CA ALA A 174 17.02 3.83 -1.90
C ALA A 174 17.04 2.47 -1.20
N GLN A 175 17.32 1.40 -1.95
CA GLN A 175 17.48 0.07 -1.36
C GLN A 175 18.63 0.01 -0.36
N TYR A 176 19.78 0.61 -0.71
CA TYR A 176 20.92 0.72 0.21
C TYR A 176 20.51 1.45 1.50
N LEU A 177 19.95 2.66 1.38
CA LEU A 177 19.65 3.55 2.50
C LEU A 177 18.42 3.16 3.32
N THR A 178 17.51 2.32 2.81
CA THR A 178 16.24 2.07 3.51
C THR A 178 15.76 0.64 3.48
N ASN A 179 16.39 -0.24 2.71
CA ASN A 179 15.94 -1.62 2.52
C ASN A 179 14.48 -1.71 2.02
N CYS A 180 14.08 -0.79 1.14
CA CYS A 180 12.69 -0.60 0.74
C CYS A 180 12.12 -1.57 -0.29
N ALA A 181 12.91 -2.43 -0.94
CA ALA A 181 12.48 -3.25 -2.08
C ALA A 181 12.20 -4.73 -1.74
N THR A 182 11.28 -5.36 -2.45
CA THR A 182 11.03 -6.81 -2.46
C THR A 182 11.22 -7.46 -3.84
N ASP A 183 11.13 -6.69 -4.92
CA ASP A 183 11.44 -7.13 -6.29
C ASP A 183 11.95 -5.94 -7.12
N PHE A 184 12.92 -6.19 -8.02
CA PHE A 184 13.52 -5.16 -8.86
C PHE A 184 13.47 -5.56 -10.35
N PRO A 185 12.30 -5.42 -11.03
CA PRO A 185 12.08 -5.87 -12.41
C PRO A 185 12.68 -4.94 -13.47
N TRP A 186 13.93 -4.52 -13.29
CA TRP A 186 14.59 -3.46 -14.07
C TRP A 186 14.68 -3.75 -15.57
N GLU A 187 14.85 -5.01 -16.00
CA GLU A 187 14.91 -5.37 -17.43
C GLU A 187 13.61 -5.01 -18.15
N ARG A 188 12.47 -5.33 -17.52
CA ARG A 188 11.15 -5.06 -18.08
C ARG A 188 10.84 -3.56 -18.08
N ALA A 189 11.33 -2.83 -17.07
CA ALA A 189 11.26 -1.38 -17.04
C ALA A 189 12.01 -0.75 -18.22
N LEU A 190 13.26 -1.15 -18.47
CA LEU A 190 14.05 -0.65 -19.61
C LEU A 190 13.46 -1.04 -20.97
N GLN A 191 12.95 -2.27 -21.11
CA GLN A 191 12.25 -2.69 -22.33
C GLN A 191 10.98 -1.85 -22.59
N LYS A 192 10.21 -1.53 -21.54
CA LYS A 192 9.04 -0.64 -21.65
C LYS A 192 9.48 0.78 -22.02
N ALA A 193 10.58 1.25 -21.45
CA ALA A 193 11.14 2.56 -21.72
C ALA A 193 11.54 2.72 -23.20
N GLU A 194 12.30 1.76 -23.73
CA GLU A 194 12.70 1.72 -25.13
C GLU A 194 11.49 1.71 -26.08
N ARG A 195 10.46 0.92 -25.77
CA ARG A 195 9.22 0.89 -26.57
C ARG A 195 8.49 2.23 -26.57
N GLN A 196 8.45 2.93 -25.43
CA GLN A 196 7.84 4.26 -25.37
C GLN A 196 8.64 5.27 -26.20
N ASP A 197 9.97 5.28 -26.08
CA ASP A 197 10.83 6.16 -26.91
C ASP A 197 10.67 5.89 -28.41
N LEU A 198 10.62 4.61 -28.82
CA LEU A 198 10.36 4.23 -30.21
C LEU A 198 9.00 4.71 -30.70
N SER A 199 7.96 4.56 -29.87
CA SER A 199 6.63 5.06 -30.19
C SER A 199 6.67 6.58 -30.39
N ILE A 200 7.26 7.32 -29.44
CA ILE A 200 7.38 8.78 -29.50
C ILE A 200 8.07 9.24 -30.80
N ARG A 201 9.17 8.60 -31.19
CA ARG A 201 9.91 8.94 -32.42
C ARG A 201 9.10 8.69 -33.70
N GLN A 202 8.26 7.66 -33.73
CA GLN A 202 7.48 7.30 -34.92
C GLN A 202 6.36 8.29 -35.24
N ILE A 203 5.92 9.10 -34.26
CA ILE A 203 4.71 9.91 -34.39
C ILE A 203 4.97 11.30 -35.00
N ASN A 204 6.22 11.79 -35.05
CA ASN A 204 6.62 13.05 -35.71
C ASN A 204 5.68 14.26 -35.46
N GLY A 205 5.06 14.32 -34.27
CA GLY A 205 3.93 15.21 -33.95
C GLY A 205 3.29 14.89 -32.59
N SER A 206 2.31 15.71 -32.16
CA SER A 206 1.75 15.76 -30.80
C SER A 206 1.26 14.41 -30.27
N LEU A 207 1.91 13.90 -29.23
CA LEU A 207 1.61 12.65 -28.53
C LEU A 207 0.19 12.56 -27.93
N SER A 208 -0.50 13.70 -27.81
CA SER A 208 -1.92 13.74 -27.41
C SER A 208 -2.85 13.03 -28.40
N GLU A 209 -2.45 12.91 -29.68
CA GLU A 209 -3.24 12.22 -30.72
C GLU A 209 -3.09 10.69 -30.67
N VAL A 210 -2.14 10.16 -29.91
CA VAL A 210 -1.72 8.75 -29.93
C VAL A 210 -2.13 8.02 -28.65
N GLY A 211 -2.74 8.73 -27.69
CA GLY A 211 -3.29 8.12 -26.48
C GLY A 211 -2.25 7.47 -25.56
N MET A 212 -0.98 7.87 -25.60
CA MET A 212 0.08 7.25 -24.78
C MET A 212 -0.07 7.50 -23.27
N GLY A 213 -0.93 8.44 -22.86
CA GLY A 213 -1.32 8.70 -21.48
C GLY A 213 -0.48 9.75 -20.76
N VAL A 214 -0.96 10.22 -19.60
CA VAL A 214 -0.36 11.34 -18.84
C VAL A 214 0.81 10.93 -17.94
N PHE A 215 1.19 9.65 -17.95
CA PHE A 215 2.32 9.10 -17.19
C PHE A 215 3.41 8.51 -18.09
N VAL A 216 3.42 8.82 -19.39
CA VAL A 216 4.53 8.43 -20.28
C VAL A 216 5.85 8.90 -19.69
N GLY A 217 6.80 7.97 -19.59
CA GLY A 217 8.13 8.21 -19.04
C GLY A 217 8.21 8.33 -17.52
N VAL A 218 7.10 8.14 -16.79
CA VAL A 218 7.06 8.30 -15.34
C VAL A 218 7.32 6.96 -14.63
N PRO A 219 8.41 6.84 -13.86
CA PRO A 219 8.69 5.65 -13.06
C PRO A 219 7.83 5.61 -11.79
N MET A 220 7.28 4.44 -11.49
CA MET A 220 6.44 4.19 -10.30
C MET A 220 6.88 2.98 -9.50
N SER A 221 6.56 2.96 -8.20
CA SER A 221 6.66 1.80 -7.32
C SER A 221 5.31 1.10 -7.14
N VAL A 222 5.36 -0.18 -6.76
CA VAL A 222 4.18 -1.03 -6.49
C VAL A 222 4.37 -1.79 -5.19
N LYS A 223 3.51 -1.58 -4.19
CA LYS A 223 3.63 -2.26 -2.90
C LYS A 223 3.65 -3.79 -3.06
N GLY A 224 4.47 -4.48 -2.27
CA GLY A 224 4.79 -5.91 -2.40
C GLY A 224 3.60 -6.86 -2.63
N HIS A 225 2.49 -6.65 -1.93
CA HIS A 225 1.29 -7.50 -2.07
C HIS A 225 0.43 -7.20 -3.29
N LEU A 226 0.59 -6.07 -3.97
CA LEU A 226 -0.18 -5.78 -5.19
C LEU A 226 0.39 -6.59 -6.36
N HIS A 227 -0.47 -7.30 -7.07
CA HIS A 227 -0.03 -8.10 -8.22
C HIS A 227 0.61 -7.22 -9.29
N LEU A 228 1.73 -7.67 -9.82
CA LEU A 228 2.36 -7.08 -11.00
C LEU A 228 2.73 -8.25 -11.91
N PHE A 229 2.20 -8.26 -13.13
CA PHE A 229 2.50 -9.30 -14.11
C PHE A 229 4.00 -9.57 -14.15
N GLY A 230 4.44 -10.84 -14.17
CA GLY A 230 5.85 -11.22 -14.25
C GLY A 230 6.71 -10.95 -13.01
N SER A 231 6.11 -10.50 -11.90
CA SER A 231 6.78 -10.33 -10.60
C SER A 231 6.17 -11.24 -9.54
N PRO A 232 6.93 -11.64 -8.50
CA PRO A 232 6.35 -12.20 -7.29
C PRO A 232 5.44 -11.17 -6.61
N SER A 233 4.52 -11.65 -5.78
CA SER A 233 3.74 -10.81 -4.87
C SER A 233 3.59 -11.56 -3.57
N ASP A 234 3.91 -10.91 -2.48
CA ASP A 234 3.90 -11.48 -1.14
C ASP A 234 3.10 -10.58 -0.20
N ALA A 235 2.68 -11.10 0.93
CA ALA A 235 2.12 -10.30 2.01
C ALA A 235 3.06 -10.22 3.22
N GLY A 236 4.38 -10.22 2.98
CA GLY A 236 5.39 -10.38 4.02
C GLY A 236 5.37 -11.78 4.66
N ALA A 237 4.77 -12.78 4.00
CA ALA A 237 4.62 -14.14 4.48
C ALA A 237 5.52 -15.11 3.72
N ILE A 238 6.16 -16.04 4.42
CA ILE A 238 7.13 -16.99 3.84
C ILE A 238 6.48 -17.86 2.78
N GLU A 239 5.20 -18.20 2.93
CA GLU A 239 4.53 -19.09 1.97
C GLU A 239 4.43 -18.51 0.56
N ASP A 240 4.47 -17.18 0.41
CA ASP A 240 4.42 -16.52 -0.89
C ASP A 240 5.75 -16.67 -1.67
N TRP A 241 6.80 -17.17 -1.01
CA TRP A 241 8.14 -17.36 -1.57
C TRP A 241 8.52 -18.83 -1.78
N ILE A 242 7.60 -19.77 -1.52
CA ILE A 242 7.81 -21.19 -1.80
C ILE A 242 8.00 -21.39 -3.31
N VAL A 243 9.00 -22.20 -3.67
CA VAL A 243 9.25 -22.60 -5.05
C VAL A 243 8.48 -23.86 -5.42
N ASP A 244 8.08 -23.98 -6.68
CA ASP A 244 7.43 -25.18 -7.20
C ASP A 244 8.43 -26.34 -7.45
N GLU A 245 7.95 -27.47 -7.97
CA GLU A 245 8.79 -28.65 -8.27
C GLU A 245 9.92 -28.37 -9.28
N SER A 246 9.81 -27.28 -10.05
CA SER A 246 10.84 -26.83 -10.99
C SER A 246 11.86 -25.87 -10.36
N GLY A 247 11.72 -25.60 -9.05
CA GLY A 247 12.55 -24.66 -8.30
C GLY A 247 12.27 -23.20 -8.65
N GLN A 248 11.09 -22.88 -9.19
CA GLN A 248 10.71 -21.53 -9.57
C GLN A 248 9.73 -20.92 -8.58
N ILE A 249 9.92 -19.64 -8.25
CA ILE A 249 8.94 -18.88 -7.47
C ILE A 249 7.72 -18.55 -8.34
N LYS A 250 6.54 -18.51 -7.71
CA LYS A 250 5.30 -18.06 -8.36
C LYS A 250 5.41 -16.61 -8.81
N LEU A 251 5.37 -16.40 -10.12
CA LEU A 251 5.20 -15.08 -10.74
C LEU A 251 3.73 -14.82 -11.06
N GLN A 252 3.27 -13.59 -10.90
CA GLN A 252 1.89 -13.23 -11.20
C GLN A 252 1.64 -13.20 -12.71
N THR A 253 0.51 -13.74 -13.14
CA THR A 253 0.04 -13.71 -14.53
C THR A 253 -0.94 -12.55 -14.80
N THR A 254 -1.23 -11.76 -13.77
CA THR A 254 -2.11 -10.58 -13.83
C THR A 254 -1.45 -9.42 -13.10
N THR A 255 -1.93 -8.21 -13.38
CA THR A 255 -1.55 -6.98 -12.68
C THR A 255 -2.75 -6.49 -11.87
N HIS A 256 -2.49 -5.92 -10.69
CA HIS A 256 -3.51 -5.28 -9.88
C HIS A 256 -4.25 -4.21 -10.71
N SER A 257 -5.57 -4.21 -10.63
CA SER A 257 -6.46 -3.40 -11.47
C SER A 257 -6.06 -1.91 -11.53
N ALA A 258 -5.79 -1.27 -10.38
CA ALA A 258 -5.31 0.13 -10.36
C ALA A 258 -3.94 0.30 -11.03
N ILE A 259 -3.02 -0.66 -10.84
CA ILE A 259 -1.68 -0.60 -11.43
C ILE A 259 -1.77 -0.74 -12.95
N GLN A 260 -2.68 -1.59 -13.45
CA GLN A 260 -2.92 -1.73 -14.88
C GLN A 260 -3.40 -0.42 -15.50
N ILE A 261 -4.31 0.30 -14.83
CA ILE A 261 -4.76 1.64 -15.28
C ILE A 261 -3.57 2.60 -15.42
N PHE A 262 -2.63 2.62 -14.48
CA PHE A 262 -1.46 3.50 -14.58
C PHE A 262 -0.47 3.06 -15.67
N ILE A 263 -0.28 1.76 -15.88
CA ILE A 263 0.53 1.23 -16.99
C ILE A 263 -0.09 1.61 -18.34
N ASP A 264 -1.42 1.53 -18.45
CA ASP A 264 -2.19 1.93 -19.64
C ASP A 264 -2.08 3.45 -19.87
N ALA A 265 -1.98 4.24 -18.79
CA ALA A 265 -1.68 5.67 -18.83
C ALA A 265 -0.18 6.00 -19.05
N GLY A 266 0.67 5.00 -19.27
CA GLY A 266 2.07 5.17 -19.64
C GLY A 266 3.08 5.04 -18.50
N ALA A 267 2.65 4.83 -17.25
CA ALA A 267 3.57 4.67 -16.13
C ALA A 267 4.42 3.39 -16.26
N ILE A 268 5.62 3.41 -15.67
CA ILE A 268 6.58 2.30 -15.73
C ILE A 268 6.90 1.81 -14.32
N PRO A 269 6.36 0.65 -13.89
CA PRO A 269 6.75 0.02 -12.63
C PRO A 269 8.21 -0.40 -12.67
N ILE A 270 9.03 0.11 -11.74
CA ILE A 270 10.47 -0.19 -11.70
C ILE A 270 10.89 -1.03 -10.48
N VAL A 271 10.03 -1.12 -9.46
CA VAL A 271 10.34 -1.73 -8.16
C VAL A 271 9.07 -2.13 -7.44
N LYS A 272 9.14 -3.23 -6.68
CA LYS A 272 8.16 -3.57 -5.67
C LYS A 272 8.70 -3.34 -4.27
N THR A 273 7.87 -2.90 -3.34
CA THR A 273 8.37 -2.39 -2.05
C THR A 273 7.98 -3.21 -0.83
N GLY A 274 8.80 -3.08 0.21
CA GLY A 274 8.67 -3.70 1.53
C GLY A 274 7.44 -3.24 2.32
N GLN A 275 7.01 -4.14 3.20
CA GLN A 275 5.77 -4.09 3.96
C GLN A 275 5.90 -5.06 5.17
N PRO A 276 5.06 -4.94 6.22
CA PRO A 276 5.11 -5.83 7.36
C PRO A 276 4.55 -7.23 7.09
N GLN A 277 4.89 -8.18 7.97
CA GLN A 277 4.31 -9.52 7.97
C GLN A 277 2.77 -9.44 8.02
N MET A 278 2.12 -10.13 7.08
CA MET A 278 0.66 -10.16 6.89
C MET A 278 0.00 -8.79 6.66
N LEU A 279 0.77 -7.73 6.35
CA LEU A 279 0.30 -6.36 6.07
C LEU A 279 -0.29 -5.60 7.26
N MET A 280 -0.40 -6.21 8.44
CA MET A 280 -1.19 -5.70 9.57
C MET A 280 -0.31 -5.05 10.64
N ASN A 281 0.38 -3.98 10.25
CA ASN A 281 1.18 -3.17 11.17
C ASN A 281 1.43 -1.76 10.59
N LEU A 282 1.60 -0.77 11.46
CA LEU A 282 2.01 0.60 11.12
C LEU A 282 3.54 0.81 11.13
N GLU A 283 4.30 -0.28 11.21
CA GLU A 283 5.70 -0.36 10.80
C GLU A 283 5.85 -1.36 9.64
N SER A 284 7.00 -1.37 8.97
CA SER A 284 7.27 -2.29 7.85
C SER A 284 8.45 -3.20 8.15
N GLU A 285 8.17 -4.33 8.79
CA GLU A 285 9.13 -5.38 9.10
C GLU A 285 8.53 -6.77 8.87
N ASN A 286 9.31 -7.67 8.25
CA ASN A 286 8.94 -9.07 8.07
C ASN A 286 10.17 -10.00 8.10
N ASN A 287 9.92 -11.30 8.27
CA ASN A 287 10.98 -12.33 8.39
C ASN A 287 11.78 -12.56 7.10
N ILE A 288 11.32 -12.03 5.95
CA ILE A 288 11.94 -12.23 4.64
C ILE A 288 12.96 -11.12 4.36
N PHE A 289 12.52 -9.86 4.35
CA PHE A 289 13.33 -8.73 3.94
C PHE A 289 13.84 -7.90 5.11
N GLY A 290 13.31 -8.10 6.33
CA GLY A 290 13.68 -7.32 7.51
C GLY A 290 12.95 -5.97 7.57
N VAL A 291 13.55 -5.02 8.29
CA VAL A 291 13.02 -3.67 8.54
C VAL A 291 13.19 -2.78 7.31
N VAL A 292 12.16 -1.99 7.00
CA VAL A 292 12.27 -0.82 6.11
C VAL A 292 12.51 0.44 6.96
N HIS A 293 13.59 1.14 6.67
CA HIS A 293 14.02 2.31 7.42
C HIS A 293 13.48 3.62 6.83
N ASN A 294 13.30 4.63 7.68
CA ASN A 294 12.82 5.95 7.28
C ASN A 294 13.81 6.66 6.34
N ALA A 295 13.31 7.38 5.34
CA ALA A 295 14.15 8.13 4.40
C ALA A 295 15.00 9.23 5.07
N TRP A 296 14.54 9.77 6.20
CA TRP A 296 15.22 10.82 6.96
C TRP A 296 16.15 10.25 8.04
N SER A 297 16.00 8.99 8.44
CA SER A 297 16.85 8.40 9.47
C SER A 297 16.79 6.88 9.48
N TRP A 298 17.95 6.24 9.37
CA TRP A 298 18.07 4.78 9.50
C TRP A 298 17.53 4.28 10.85
N TYR A 299 17.64 5.10 11.89
CA TYR A 299 17.22 4.73 13.24
C TYR A 299 15.72 4.82 13.46
N HIS A 300 14.92 5.26 12.48
CA HIS A 300 13.48 5.49 12.64
C HIS A 300 12.64 4.72 11.62
N THR A 301 11.40 4.41 11.98
CA THR A 301 10.48 3.66 11.13
C THR A 301 10.05 4.44 9.90
N ALA A 302 10.04 3.76 8.75
CA ALA A 302 9.39 4.27 7.56
C ALA A 302 7.86 4.32 7.70
N GLY A 303 7.31 3.79 8.80
CA GLY A 303 5.88 3.56 8.97
C GLY A 303 5.43 2.32 8.20
N GLY A 304 4.14 2.07 8.23
CA GLY A 304 3.56 0.86 7.65
C GLY A 304 2.06 0.99 7.45
N SER A 305 1.45 0.07 6.70
CA SER A 305 2.11 -1.08 6.07
C SER A 305 2.78 -0.79 4.72
N SER A 306 2.69 0.43 4.20
CA SER A 306 3.34 0.84 2.93
C SER A 306 4.67 1.57 3.15
N GLY A 307 5.49 1.14 4.12
CA GLY A 307 6.74 1.82 4.49
C GLY A 307 7.75 1.90 3.36
N GLY A 308 7.87 0.83 2.56
CA GLY A 308 8.73 0.83 1.39
C GLY A 308 8.33 1.86 0.33
N GLU A 309 7.03 2.08 0.13
CA GLU A 309 6.52 3.15 -0.75
C GLU A 309 6.85 4.54 -0.17
N GLY A 310 6.65 4.73 1.14
CA GLY A 310 6.94 5.99 1.81
C GLY A 310 8.42 6.40 1.68
N ALA A 311 9.32 5.46 1.97
CA ALA A 311 10.76 5.69 1.92
C ALA A 311 11.26 5.98 0.49
N ILE A 312 10.86 5.17 -0.49
CA ILE A 312 11.38 5.27 -1.87
C ILE A 312 10.86 6.52 -2.60
N VAL A 313 9.63 6.95 -2.32
CA VAL A 313 9.06 8.19 -2.87
C VAL A 313 9.74 9.42 -2.24
N ALA A 314 9.99 9.41 -0.92
CA ALA A 314 10.66 10.52 -0.24
C ALA A 314 12.11 10.72 -0.70
N LEU A 315 12.80 9.63 -1.10
CA LEU A 315 14.12 9.68 -1.73
C LEU A 315 14.08 10.07 -3.22
N GLY A 316 12.90 10.26 -3.82
CA GLY A 316 12.74 10.65 -5.22
C GLY A 316 13.12 9.57 -6.24
N ALA A 317 13.39 8.35 -5.78
CA ALA A 317 13.78 7.22 -6.64
C ALA A 317 12.64 6.75 -7.54
N VAL A 318 11.40 7.04 -7.17
CA VAL A 318 10.20 6.93 -8.02
C VAL A 318 9.40 8.22 -7.90
N LYS A 319 8.49 8.48 -8.85
CA LYS A 319 7.69 9.72 -8.84
C LYS A 319 6.37 9.59 -8.10
N PHE A 320 5.81 8.39 -8.10
CA PHE A 320 4.70 8.04 -7.24
C PHE A 320 4.69 6.55 -6.95
N GLY A 321 3.98 6.20 -5.88
CA GLY A 321 3.80 4.86 -5.39
C GLY A 321 2.32 4.53 -5.19
N THR A 322 1.98 3.24 -5.20
CA THR A 322 0.64 2.77 -4.84
C THR A 322 0.74 1.82 -3.65
N GLY A 323 0.32 2.33 -2.49
CA GLY A 323 0.15 1.56 -1.27
C GLY A 323 -1.30 1.09 -1.09
N THR A 324 -1.60 0.59 0.11
CA THR A 324 -2.95 0.25 0.55
C THR A 324 -3.18 0.73 1.98
N ASP A 325 -4.42 1.06 2.31
CA ASP A 325 -4.80 1.63 3.61
C ASP A 325 -6.13 1.03 4.08
N ILE A 326 -6.06 0.33 5.21
CA ILE A 326 -7.22 -0.20 5.95
C ILE A 326 -7.29 0.34 7.38
N GLY A 327 -6.18 0.85 7.92
CA GLY A 327 -6.09 1.48 9.24
C GLY A 327 -5.12 2.66 9.33
N GLY A 328 -4.55 3.13 8.21
CA GLY A 328 -3.49 4.16 8.20
C GLY A 328 -2.34 3.88 7.23
N SER A 329 -2.35 2.72 6.56
CA SER A 329 -1.17 2.20 5.87
C SER A 329 -0.65 2.96 4.65
N VAL A 330 -1.36 3.96 4.14
CA VAL A 330 -0.82 4.95 3.19
C VAL A 330 -0.40 6.22 3.92
N ARG A 331 -1.24 6.65 4.87
CA ARG A 331 -1.12 7.93 5.58
C ARG A 331 0.05 7.96 6.55
N ILE A 332 0.30 6.89 7.30
CA ILE A 332 1.40 6.82 8.28
C ILE A 332 2.77 6.83 7.58
N PRO A 333 3.05 6.00 6.55
CA PRO A 333 4.28 6.12 5.78
C PRO A 333 4.45 7.49 5.13
N ALA A 334 3.37 8.09 4.62
CA ALA A 334 3.41 9.44 4.06
C ALA A 334 3.80 10.47 5.12
N ALA A 335 3.18 10.42 6.30
CA ALA A 335 3.45 11.34 7.40
C ALA A 335 4.89 11.23 7.92
N TYR A 336 5.37 10.01 8.14
CA TYR A 336 6.69 9.71 8.70
C TYR A 336 7.83 10.01 7.74
N ASN A 337 7.61 9.86 6.43
CA ASN A 337 8.61 10.23 5.42
C ASN A 337 8.40 11.65 4.86
N GLY A 338 7.46 12.43 5.40
CA GLY A 338 7.28 13.84 5.06
C GLY A 338 6.76 14.09 3.64
N ILE A 339 5.98 13.17 3.08
CA ILE A 339 5.47 13.25 1.70
C ILE A 339 3.94 13.29 1.63
N PRO A 340 3.36 13.84 0.56
CA PRO A 340 1.93 13.75 0.31
C PRO A 340 1.43 12.30 0.12
N GLY A 341 0.30 11.99 0.75
CA GLY A 341 -0.38 10.69 0.59
C GLY A 341 -1.90 10.82 0.68
N LEU A 342 -2.63 9.94 0.00
CA LEU A 342 -4.09 9.94 0.01
C LEU A 342 -4.64 8.55 0.29
N LYS A 343 -5.51 8.45 1.29
CA LYS A 343 -6.48 7.37 1.44
C LYS A 343 -7.81 7.81 0.81
N PRO A 344 -8.23 7.26 -0.34
CA PRO A 344 -9.56 7.53 -0.91
C PRO A 344 -10.69 6.90 -0.10
N THR A 345 -11.94 7.18 -0.46
CA THR A 345 -13.09 6.38 -0.04
C THR A 345 -12.97 4.98 -0.63
N VAL A 346 -13.34 3.95 0.14
CA VAL A 346 -13.33 2.56 -0.35
C VAL A 346 -14.19 2.45 -1.61
N GLY A 347 -13.64 1.80 -2.64
CA GLY A 347 -14.27 1.63 -3.95
C GLY A 347 -14.01 2.77 -4.93
N SER A 348 -13.38 3.89 -4.52
CA SER A 348 -12.96 4.94 -5.46
C SER A 348 -11.86 4.46 -6.41
N ILE A 349 -10.97 3.60 -5.91
CA ILE A 349 -9.90 2.98 -6.67
C ILE A 349 -10.17 1.47 -6.73
N PRO A 350 -10.03 0.83 -7.91
CA PRO A 350 -10.23 -0.61 -8.07
C PRO A 350 -9.15 -1.38 -7.29
N LYS A 351 -9.51 -2.52 -6.68
CA LYS A 351 -8.68 -3.21 -5.67
C LYS A 351 -8.34 -4.67 -5.99
N SER A 352 -8.79 -5.19 -7.13
CA SER A 352 -8.59 -6.59 -7.51
C SER A 352 -7.13 -6.86 -7.86
N GLY A 353 -6.61 -8.00 -7.39
CA GLY A 353 -5.27 -8.48 -7.69
C GLY A 353 -4.26 -8.24 -6.56
N CYS A 354 -4.50 -8.83 -5.39
CA CYS A 354 -3.63 -8.71 -4.22
C CYS A 354 -3.25 -10.10 -3.66
N ALA A 355 -2.01 -10.23 -3.19
CA ALA A 355 -1.63 -11.28 -2.26
C ALA A 355 -2.32 -11.00 -0.91
N ASN A 356 -2.76 -12.04 -0.21
CA ASN A 356 -3.53 -11.93 1.04
C ASN A 356 -4.91 -11.27 0.89
N ASP A 357 -5.56 -11.43 -0.25
CA ASP A 357 -6.98 -11.10 -0.35
C ASP A 357 -7.79 -12.02 0.59
N ASN A 358 -8.50 -11.45 1.55
CA ASN A 358 -9.50 -12.14 2.34
C ASN A 358 -10.88 -11.74 1.81
N PRO A 359 -11.34 -12.32 0.68
CA PRO A 359 -12.55 -11.87 -0.01
C PRO A 359 -13.84 -12.10 0.79
N GLY A 360 -13.75 -12.81 1.93
CA GLY A 360 -14.87 -13.05 2.83
C GLY A 360 -15.08 -11.97 3.89
N THR A 361 -14.10 -11.10 4.16
CA THR A 361 -14.25 -10.01 5.15
C THR A 361 -14.65 -8.70 4.48
N TYR A 362 -15.69 -8.06 5.03
CA TYR A 362 -16.21 -6.77 4.57
C TYR A 362 -16.27 -5.73 5.70
N ALA A 363 -15.85 -6.11 6.91
CA ALA A 363 -16.14 -5.35 8.10
C ALA A 363 -15.38 -4.02 8.18
N VAL A 364 -14.17 -3.97 7.62
CA VAL A 364 -13.46 -2.73 7.28
C VAL A 364 -12.91 -2.89 5.87
N GLY A 365 -13.21 -1.93 4.99
CA GLY A 365 -12.74 -1.97 3.61
C GLY A 365 -11.34 -1.38 3.51
N GLY A 366 -10.40 -2.15 2.97
CA GLY A 366 -9.11 -1.60 2.51
C GLY A 366 -9.27 -0.89 1.17
N THR A 367 -8.49 0.17 0.95
CA THR A 367 -8.41 0.87 -0.34
C THR A 367 -6.96 1.00 -0.79
N PRO A 368 -6.65 0.85 -2.08
CA PRO A 368 -5.41 1.36 -2.63
C PRO A 368 -5.36 2.88 -2.49
N GLY A 369 -4.16 3.44 -2.36
CA GLY A 369 -3.96 4.88 -2.22
C GLY A 369 -2.56 5.32 -2.65
N PRO A 370 -2.44 6.51 -3.27
CA PRO A 370 -1.16 7.01 -3.74
C PRO A 370 -0.29 7.62 -2.63
N LEU A 371 1.03 7.47 -2.81
CA LEU A 371 2.06 8.27 -2.15
C LEU A 371 2.84 9.00 -3.26
N CYS A 372 2.93 10.33 -3.17
CA CYS A 372 3.52 11.17 -4.22
C CYS A 372 4.45 12.21 -3.59
N ARG A 373 5.09 13.07 -4.41
CA ARG A 373 5.87 14.20 -3.90
C ARG A 373 5.14 15.54 -3.92
N SER A 374 4.00 15.65 -4.60
CA SER A 374 3.22 16.90 -4.67
C SER A 374 1.72 16.62 -4.58
N ALA A 375 0.95 17.63 -4.17
CA ALA A 375 -0.51 17.58 -4.27
C ALA A 375 -0.98 17.53 -5.74
N ALA A 376 -0.19 18.08 -6.67
CA ALA A 376 -0.46 18.04 -8.11
C ALA A 376 -0.35 16.61 -8.69
N ASP A 377 0.62 15.82 -8.22
CA ASP A 377 0.74 14.42 -8.61
C ASP A 377 -0.43 13.58 -8.07
N LEU A 378 -0.89 13.85 -6.84
CA LEU A 378 -2.08 13.20 -6.27
C LEU A 378 -3.37 13.54 -7.04
N GLU A 379 -3.54 14.80 -7.42
CA GLU A 379 -4.61 15.24 -8.32
C GLU A 379 -4.56 14.49 -9.66
N THR A 380 -3.37 14.38 -10.25
CA THR A 380 -3.17 13.69 -11.53
C THR A 380 -3.49 12.20 -11.39
N TYR A 381 -3.04 11.56 -10.32
CA TYR A 381 -3.33 10.16 -10.00
C TYR A 381 -4.84 9.89 -9.91
N MET A 382 -5.57 10.72 -9.17
CA MET A 382 -7.04 10.58 -9.07
C MET A 382 -7.75 10.89 -10.38
N ASN A 383 -7.28 11.86 -11.15
CA ASN A 383 -7.81 12.17 -12.48
C ASN A 383 -7.64 11.00 -13.46
N VAL A 384 -6.55 10.25 -13.40
CA VAL A 384 -6.35 9.05 -14.23
C VAL A 384 -7.38 7.98 -13.87
N ILE A 385 -7.58 7.69 -12.58
CA ILE A 385 -8.60 6.72 -12.13
C ILE A 385 -10.00 7.15 -12.56
N ALA A 386 -10.35 8.42 -12.39
CA ALA A 386 -11.67 8.94 -12.74
C ALA A 386 -11.96 8.82 -14.25
N LYS A 387 -10.95 9.02 -15.10
CA LYS A 387 -11.07 8.91 -16.56
C LYS A 387 -11.02 7.47 -17.08
N ALA A 388 -10.46 6.54 -16.32
CA ALA A 388 -10.23 5.16 -16.75
C ALA A 388 -11.49 4.29 -16.79
N GLN A 389 -12.65 4.80 -16.35
CA GLN A 389 -13.85 3.99 -16.17
C GLN A 389 -13.55 2.73 -15.33
N ALA A 390 -12.99 2.93 -14.13
CA ALA A 390 -12.38 1.88 -13.31
C ALA A 390 -13.27 0.64 -13.07
N TRP A 391 -14.60 0.78 -13.10
CA TRP A 391 -15.56 -0.34 -13.01
C TRP A 391 -15.44 -1.36 -14.15
N THR A 392 -14.79 -1.01 -15.26
CA THR A 392 -14.49 -1.95 -16.37
C THR A 392 -13.27 -2.83 -16.08
N TYR A 393 -12.41 -2.41 -15.16
CA TYR A 393 -11.25 -3.18 -14.69
C TYR A 393 -11.59 -4.02 -13.46
N ASP A 394 -12.52 -3.56 -12.61
CA ASP A 394 -12.89 -4.19 -11.35
C ASP A 394 -14.35 -3.89 -10.97
N PRO A 395 -15.21 -4.91 -10.75
CA PRO A 395 -16.61 -4.69 -10.40
C PRO A 395 -16.84 -4.05 -9.02
N SER A 396 -15.82 -3.99 -8.16
CA SER A 396 -15.90 -3.33 -6.85
C SER A 396 -15.65 -1.82 -6.91
N ALA A 397 -15.23 -1.29 -8.06
CA ALA A 397 -14.99 0.14 -8.24
C ALA A 397 -16.29 0.92 -8.52
N TYR A 398 -16.43 2.06 -7.86
CA TYR A 398 -17.52 3.00 -8.12
C TYR A 398 -17.20 3.91 -9.30
N PRO A 399 -18.21 4.32 -10.09
CA PRO A 399 -18.05 5.39 -11.05
C PRO A 399 -17.68 6.72 -10.36
N LEU A 400 -16.42 7.14 -10.51
CA LEU A 400 -15.96 8.45 -10.04
C LEU A 400 -16.35 9.55 -11.05
N ASN A 401 -17.59 10.02 -10.95
CA ASN A 401 -18.08 11.16 -11.73
C ASN A 401 -17.63 12.49 -11.11
N MET A 402 -16.32 12.68 -10.96
CA MET A 402 -15.71 13.84 -10.33
C MET A 402 -14.75 14.57 -11.27
N HIS A 403 -14.69 15.89 -11.13
CA HIS A 403 -13.64 16.72 -11.71
C HIS A 403 -12.67 17.12 -10.61
N PHE A 404 -11.38 16.87 -10.81
CA PHE A 404 -10.33 17.26 -9.87
C PHE A 404 -9.59 18.49 -10.40
N PRO A 405 -9.47 19.57 -9.60
CA PRO A 405 -9.98 19.72 -8.23
C PRO A 405 -11.48 20.07 -8.22
N GLY A 406 -12.17 19.69 -7.13
CA GLY A 406 -13.60 19.96 -6.94
C GLY A 406 -13.90 21.31 -6.28
N PRO A 407 -15.17 21.77 -6.28
CA PRO A 407 -15.56 23.03 -5.64
C PRO A 407 -15.67 22.93 -4.11
N PHE A 408 -15.41 24.06 -3.43
CA PHE A 408 -15.75 24.24 -2.02
C PHE A 408 -17.24 24.55 -1.84
N LYS A 409 -17.77 24.39 -0.61
CA LYS A 409 -19.16 24.73 -0.28
C LYS A 409 -19.45 26.22 -0.49
N GLY A 410 -18.45 27.07 -0.35
CA GLY A 410 -18.54 28.50 -0.65
C GLY A 410 -17.17 29.17 -0.79
N GLY A 411 -17.11 30.24 -1.56
CA GLY A 411 -15.89 31.03 -1.80
C GLY A 411 -14.77 30.27 -2.53
N ASP A 412 -13.58 30.88 -2.55
CA ASP A 412 -12.39 30.35 -3.25
C ASP A 412 -11.40 29.63 -2.31
N LYS A 413 -11.74 29.51 -1.02
CA LYS A 413 -10.90 28.86 0.01
C LYS A 413 -11.74 27.91 0.85
N PRO A 414 -11.19 26.76 1.27
CA PRO A 414 -11.89 25.84 2.15
C PRO A 414 -12.03 26.43 3.55
N ARG A 415 -13.18 26.18 4.18
CA ARG A 415 -13.35 26.33 5.62
C ARG A 415 -12.85 25.08 6.33
N ILE A 416 -11.97 25.26 7.31
CA ILE A 416 -11.17 24.18 7.90
C ILE A 416 -11.58 24.00 9.37
N GLY A 417 -12.10 22.81 9.71
CA GLY A 417 -12.29 22.41 11.09
C GLY A 417 -11.00 21.86 11.68
N VAL A 418 -10.70 22.09 12.95
CA VAL A 418 -9.54 21.50 13.65
C VAL A 418 -10.02 20.59 14.76
N PHE A 419 -9.72 19.30 14.66
CA PHE A 419 -9.97 18.32 15.71
C PHE A 419 -8.64 17.68 16.11
N MET A 420 -8.21 17.92 17.34
CA MET A 420 -6.90 17.45 17.80
C MET A 420 -6.89 15.94 18.06
N ASN A 421 -8.02 15.32 18.41
CA ASN A 421 -8.10 13.90 18.81
C ASN A 421 -7.16 13.50 19.97
N ASP A 422 -6.84 14.44 20.87
CA ASP A 422 -6.08 14.22 22.11
C ASP A 422 -7.02 13.65 23.19
N ILE A 423 -7.51 12.44 22.97
CA ILE A 423 -8.57 11.81 23.78
C ILE A 423 -8.07 10.52 24.43
N ALA A 424 -7.64 9.55 23.62
CA ALA A 424 -7.19 8.26 24.15
C ALA A 424 -5.71 8.30 24.54
N VAL A 425 -4.93 9.07 23.80
CA VAL A 425 -3.49 9.16 23.96
C VAL A 425 -3.05 10.60 23.67
N ARG A 426 -2.17 11.14 24.51
CA ARG A 426 -1.67 12.50 24.34
C ARG A 426 -0.72 12.61 23.15
N ILE A 427 -0.98 13.60 22.31
CA ILE A 427 -0.17 13.86 21.12
C ILE A 427 1.16 14.51 21.49
N HIS A 428 2.21 14.11 20.80
CA HIS A 428 3.56 14.63 20.98
C HIS A 428 3.61 16.15 20.74
N PRO A 429 4.37 16.93 21.53
CA PRO A 429 4.46 18.39 21.37
C PRO A 429 4.82 18.85 19.95
N ALA A 430 5.69 18.12 19.26
CA ALA A 430 6.03 18.37 17.85
C ALA A 430 4.79 18.37 16.92
N ILE A 431 3.91 17.38 17.05
CA ILE A 431 2.70 17.26 16.22
C ILE A 431 1.71 18.36 16.57
N LYS A 432 1.52 18.64 17.88
CA LYS A 432 0.70 19.76 18.34
C LYS A 432 1.21 21.09 17.76
N ARG A 433 2.52 21.33 17.81
CA ARG A 433 3.18 22.51 17.21
C ARG A 433 2.94 22.59 15.70
N GLY A 434 2.98 21.46 15.00
CA GLY A 434 2.64 21.40 13.58
C GLY A 434 1.21 21.86 13.27
N ILE A 435 0.23 21.38 14.04
CA ILE A 435 -1.18 21.78 13.87
C ILE A 435 -1.39 23.25 14.24
N ASP A 436 -0.79 23.72 15.34
CA ASP A 436 -0.87 25.12 15.76
C ASP A 436 -0.26 26.05 14.69
N TYR A 437 0.91 25.67 14.16
CA TYR A 437 1.58 26.40 13.09
C TYR A 437 0.74 26.48 11.81
N MET A 438 0.19 25.34 11.35
CA MET A 438 -0.66 25.31 10.16
C MET A 438 -1.93 26.13 10.36
N SER A 439 -2.59 25.99 11.51
CA SER A 439 -3.79 26.76 11.86
C SER A 439 -3.54 28.26 11.81
N ASN A 440 -2.44 28.72 12.42
CA ASN A 440 -2.08 30.14 12.47
C ASN A 440 -1.66 30.68 11.09
N SER A 441 -0.88 29.91 10.34
CA SER A 441 -0.43 30.29 8.99
C SER A 441 -1.60 30.40 8.02
N LEU A 442 -2.58 29.50 8.11
CA LEU A 442 -3.79 29.53 7.28
C LEU A 442 -4.69 30.70 7.66
N LYS A 443 -4.91 30.98 8.95
CA LYS A 443 -5.62 32.19 9.40
C LYS A 443 -4.96 33.47 8.88
N ALA A 444 -3.63 33.56 8.95
CA ALA A 444 -2.89 34.71 8.44
C ALA A 444 -3.03 34.89 6.91
N ARG A 445 -3.22 33.78 6.18
CA ARG A 445 -3.53 33.77 4.74
C ARG A 445 -5.03 33.99 4.43
N GLY A 446 -5.86 34.29 5.44
CA GLY A 446 -7.29 34.56 5.28
C GLY A 446 -8.15 33.33 5.02
N TYR A 447 -7.75 32.16 5.52
CA TYR A 447 -8.61 30.97 5.59
C TYR A 447 -9.44 31.02 6.86
N GLU A 448 -10.67 30.52 6.79
CA GLU A 448 -11.48 30.31 7.97
C GLU A 448 -11.07 28.99 8.65
N VAL A 449 -10.57 29.08 9.88
CA VAL A 449 -10.11 27.92 10.66
C VAL A 449 -10.84 27.91 12.00
N VAL A 450 -11.65 26.87 12.21
CA VAL A 450 -12.55 26.73 13.37
C VAL A 450 -12.12 25.54 14.22
N ILE A 451 -11.97 25.72 15.53
CA ILE A 451 -11.62 24.63 16.46
C ILE A 451 -12.90 23.86 16.80
N LEU A 452 -12.86 22.54 16.62
CA LEU A 452 -13.97 21.62 16.87
C LEU A 452 -13.60 20.67 18.03
N GLY A 453 -13.50 21.23 19.24
CA GLY A 453 -13.02 20.50 20.42
C GLY A 453 -13.89 19.30 20.84
N ASP A 454 -15.17 19.31 20.48
CA ASP A 454 -16.17 18.28 20.78
C ASP A 454 -16.66 17.53 19.52
N PHE A 455 -15.86 17.56 18.43
CA PHE A 455 -16.23 16.93 17.16
C PHE A 455 -16.59 15.46 17.33
N LEU A 456 -15.76 14.67 18.01
CA LEU A 456 -16.09 13.32 18.46
C LEU A 456 -15.97 13.26 19.99
N SER A 457 -16.92 12.61 20.65
CA SER A 457 -16.82 12.41 22.10
C SER A 457 -15.75 11.36 22.44
N PRO A 458 -15.21 11.37 23.67
CA PRO A 458 -14.28 10.34 24.12
C PRO A 458 -14.78 8.91 23.94
N SER A 459 -16.05 8.66 24.29
CA SER A 459 -16.66 7.34 24.11
C SER A 459 -16.71 6.91 22.64
N MET A 460 -17.10 7.81 21.73
CA MET A 460 -17.16 7.48 20.30
C MET A 460 -15.80 7.10 19.74
N VAL A 461 -14.72 7.76 20.20
CA VAL A 461 -13.36 7.49 19.76
C VAL A 461 -12.87 6.13 20.27
N LEU A 462 -13.08 5.84 21.57
CA LEU A 462 -12.65 4.58 22.18
C LEU A 462 -13.46 3.38 21.66
N ASP A 463 -14.78 3.52 21.57
CA ASP A 463 -15.65 2.46 21.03
C ASP A 463 -15.29 2.14 19.58
N ALA A 464 -15.06 3.17 18.75
CA ALA A 464 -14.66 2.98 17.36
C ALA A 464 -13.27 2.35 17.21
N ARG A 465 -12.32 2.66 18.10
CA ARG A 465 -11.01 2.01 18.14
C ARG A 465 -11.18 0.51 18.37
N ASP A 466 -11.92 0.13 19.41
CA ASP A 466 -12.06 -1.27 19.82
C ASP A 466 -12.87 -2.08 18.80
N ASP A 467 -13.99 -1.53 18.32
CA ASP A 467 -14.81 -2.14 17.28
C ASP A 467 -14.02 -2.32 15.98
N CYS A 468 -13.25 -1.31 15.55
CA CYS A 468 -12.47 -1.40 14.33
C CYS A 468 -11.31 -2.39 14.45
N SER A 469 -10.61 -2.45 15.60
CA SER A 469 -9.58 -3.45 15.86
C SER A 469 -10.13 -4.88 15.79
N GLN A 470 -11.30 -5.12 16.40
CA GLN A 470 -12.00 -6.40 16.31
C GLN A 470 -12.41 -6.74 14.88
N ALA A 471 -12.83 -5.74 14.09
CA ALA A 471 -13.29 -5.92 12.72
C ALA A 471 -12.20 -6.39 11.73
N TYR A 472 -10.92 -6.28 12.09
CA TYR A 472 -9.83 -6.81 11.26
C TYR A 472 -9.70 -8.33 11.31
N TYR A 473 -10.14 -8.96 12.40
CA TYR A 473 -10.00 -10.41 12.65
C TYR A 473 -11.32 -11.03 13.12
N THR A 474 -12.36 -10.89 12.31
CA THR A 474 -13.69 -11.44 12.60
C THR A 474 -13.72 -12.97 12.65
N ASP A 475 -12.68 -13.63 12.12
CA ASP A 475 -12.50 -15.09 12.13
C ASP A 475 -11.62 -15.58 13.30
N GLY A 476 -11.32 -14.71 14.28
CA GLY A 476 -10.41 -15.01 15.37
C GLY A 476 -8.95 -15.16 14.94
N GLY A 477 -8.55 -14.63 13.78
CA GLY A 477 -7.18 -14.67 13.29
C GLY A 477 -6.79 -16.02 12.68
N LYS A 478 -7.76 -16.90 12.40
CA LYS A 478 -7.54 -18.23 11.82
C LYS A 478 -6.91 -18.18 10.44
N PHE A 479 -7.35 -17.27 9.59
CA PHE A 479 -6.80 -17.10 8.25
C PHE A 479 -5.30 -16.79 8.31
N VAL A 480 -4.93 -15.78 9.09
CA VAL A 480 -3.52 -15.40 9.30
C VAL A 480 -2.73 -16.57 9.89
N THR A 481 -3.20 -17.16 10.99
CA THR A 481 -2.52 -18.27 11.66
C THR A 481 -2.30 -19.46 10.71
N SER A 482 -3.31 -19.82 9.91
CA SER A 482 -3.22 -20.93 8.96
C SER A 482 -2.18 -20.72 7.85
N ARG A 483 -1.91 -19.47 7.46
CA ARG A 483 -0.87 -19.14 6.46
C ARG A 483 0.52 -19.30 7.06
N LEU A 484 0.72 -18.80 8.29
CA LEU A 484 2.00 -18.90 8.99
C LEU A 484 2.35 -20.36 9.34
N ASP A 485 1.36 -21.12 9.84
CA ASP A 485 1.51 -22.53 10.24
C ASP A 485 1.97 -23.44 9.11
N ARG A 486 1.66 -23.12 7.84
CA ARG A 486 2.11 -23.91 6.69
C ARG A 486 3.62 -23.96 6.58
N THR A 487 4.30 -22.88 6.90
CA THR A 487 5.77 -22.77 6.81
C THR A 487 6.46 -22.86 8.16
N GLY A 488 5.71 -22.75 9.25
CA GLY A 488 6.25 -22.69 10.60
C GLY A 488 6.98 -21.37 10.90
N GLU A 489 6.75 -20.32 10.11
CA GLU A 489 7.35 -19.00 10.39
C GLU A 489 6.79 -18.40 11.69
N PRO A 490 7.63 -17.77 12.53
CA PRO A 490 7.15 -17.14 13.76
C PRO A 490 6.32 -15.89 13.45
N LYS A 491 5.30 -15.63 14.29
CA LYS A 491 4.58 -14.35 14.25
C LYS A 491 5.54 -13.23 14.61
N HIS A 492 5.52 -12.17 13.80
CA HIS A 492 6.14 -10.92 14.17
C HIS A 492 5.42 -10.38 15.40
N PRO A 493 6.13 -9.86 16.39
CA PRO A 493 5.49 -9.47 17.64
C PRO A 493 4.46 -8.32 17.52
N LEU A 494 4.66 -7.39 16.58
CA LEU A 494 3.65 -6.38 16.25
C LEU A 494 2.38 -7.00 15.62
N LEU A 495 2.53 -8.11 14.87
CA LEU A 495 1.39 -8.89 14.38
C LEU A 495 0.68 -9.61 15.55
N GLU A 496 1.43 -10.10 16.54
CA GLU A 496 0.87 -10.70 17.75
C GLU A 496 0.06 -9.68 18.57
N SER A 497 0.57 -8.45 18.72
CA SER A 497 -0.12 -7.34 19.41
C SER A 497 -1.49 -7.03 18.78
N ILE A 498 -1.56 -6.80 17.47
CA ILE A 498 -2.85 -6.52 16.79
C ILE A 498 -3.80 -7.73 16.84
N MET A 499 -3.27 -8.95 16.77
CA MET A 499 -4.07 -10.17 16.87
C MET A 499 -4.62 -10.42 18.28
N SER A 500 -4.17 -9.69 19.31
CA SER A 500 -4.75 -9.77 20.67
C SER A 500 -6.22 -9.33 20.71
N PHE A 501 -6.65 -8.49 19.77
CA PHE A 501 -8.05 -8.09 19.59
C PHE A 501 -8.89 -9.12 18.83
N ALA A 502 -8.28 -10.18 18.30
CA ALA A 502 -8.97 -11.15 17.47
C ALA A 502 -9.97 -11.97 18.31
N LYS A 503 -11.21 -12.03 17.82
CA LYS A 503 -12.26 -12.91 18.34
C LYS A 503 -12.99 -13.56 17.19
N ASP A 504 -13.28 -14.84 17.36
CA ASP A 504 -14.07 -15.62 16.40
C ASP A 504 -15.54 -15.23 16.56
N LEU A 505 -16.01 -14.31 15.73
CA LEU A 505 -17.36 -13.77 15.84
C LEU A 505 -18.36 -14.70 15.16
N SER A 506 -19.48 -14.97 15.83
CA SER A 506 -20.65 -15.54 15.18
C SER A 506 -21.23 -14.56 14.16
N HIS A 507 -22.09 -15.06 13.27
CA HIS A 507 -22.72 -14.22 12.25
C HIS A 507 -23.55 -13.08 12.85
N THR A 508 -24.21 -13.31 13.99
CA THR A 508 -24.99 -12.30 14.70
C THR A 508 -24.09 -11.23 15.32
N GLU A 509 -22.98 -11.62 15.95
CA GLU A 509 -22.02 -10.67 16.53
C GLU A 509 -21.35 -9.80 15.45
N LEU A 510 -21.07 -10.38 14.28
CA LEU A 510 -20.61 -9.63 13.13
C LEU A 510 -21.65 -8.61 12.66
N TRP A 511 -22.94 -8.96 12.61
CA TRP A 511 -24.00 -8.01 12.28
C TRP A 511 -24.12 -6.89 13.32
N ASP A 512 -24.01 -7.20 14.61
CA ASP A 512 -24.02 -6.19 15.67
C ASP A 512 -22.85 -5.21 15.51
N LEU A 513 -21.67 -5.71 15.14
CA LEU A 513 -20.50 -4.89 14.82
C LEU A 513 -20.75 -3.97 13.61
N GLU A 514 -21.34 -4.48 12.53
CA GLU A 514 -21.73 -3.68 11.36
C GLU A 514 -22.80 -2.63 11.67
N ILE A 515 -23.73 -2.92 12.57
CA ILE A 515 -24.72 -1.96 13.05
C ILE A 515 -24.03 -0.80 13.77
N ARG A 516 -23.10 -1.09 14.69
CA ARG A 516 -22.31 -0.05 15.39
C ARG A 516 -21.47 0.77 14.42
N ARG A 517 -20.84 0.13 13.43
CA ARG A 517 -20.13 0.83 12.34
C ARG A 517 -21.05 1.79 11.58
N SER A 518 -22.24 1.33 11.21
CA SER A 518 -23.23 2.12 10.48
C SER A 518 -23.73 3.32 11.29
N GLN A 519 -23.91 3.15 12.60
CA GLN A 519 -24.23 4.23 13.52
C GLN A 519 -23.11 5.26 13.60
N PHE A 520 -21.85 4.82 13.75
CA PHE A 520 -20.69 5.71 13.76
C PHE A 520 -20.57 6.52 12.46
N LYS A 521 -20.69 5.86 11.30
CA LYS A 521 -20.69 6.52 9.97
C LYS A 521 -21.76 7.61 9.88
N THR A 522 -22.97 7.29 10.33
CA THR A 522 -24.11 8.22 10.31
C THR A 522 -23.83 9.43 11.19
N GLU A 523 -23.30 9.20 12.39
CA GLU A 523 -23.03 10.27 13.36
C GLU A 523 -21.86 11.16 12.91
N PHE A 524 -20.78 10.55 12.39
CA PHE A 524 -19.66 11.29 11.80
C PHE A 524 -20.14 12.22 10.69
N MET A 525 -20.95 11.70 9.75
CA MET A 525 -21.49 12.48 8.64
C MET A 525 -22.38 13.64 9.12
N LYS A 526 -23.26 13.41 10.10
CA LYS A 526 -24.10 14.47 10.69
C LYS A 526 -23.24 15.58 11.30
N ARG A 527 -22.24 15.20 12.10
CA ARG A 527 -21.33 16.16 12.75
C ARG A 527 -20.53 16.95 11.73
N PHE A 528 -19.97 16.29 10.71
CA PHE A 528 -19.24 16.96 9.63
C PHE A 528 -20.13 17.98 8.90
N ASN A 529 -21.39 17.62 8.62
CA ASN A 529 -22.34 18.52 7.96
C ASN A 529 -22.77 19.70 8.85
N HIS A 530 -23.00 19.46 10.15
CA HIS A 530 -23.38 20.51 11.10
C HIS A 530 -22.25 21.51 11.38
N SER A 531 -20.99 21.08 11.31
CA SER A 531 -19.82 21.97 11.53
C SER A 531 -19.62 22.99 10.41
N ASP A 532 -20.30 22.82 9.27
CA ASP A 532 -20.20 23.70 8.10
C ASP A 532 -18.76 23.92 7.62
N ILE A 533 -17.96 22.84 7.60
CA ILE A 533 -16.58 22.83 7.11
C ILE A 533 -16.49 22.15 5.73
N ASP A 534 -15.44 22.47 4.98
CA ASP A 534 -15.06 21.76 3.76
C ASP A 534 -14.17 20.55 4.05
N VAL A 535 -13.24 20.69 5.00
CA VAL A 535 -12.29 19.67 5.42
C VAL A 535 -12.01 19.75 6.92
N LEU A 536 -11.65 18.62 7.52
CA LEU A 536 -11.22 18.49 8.91
C LEU A 536 -9.70 18.30 8.98
N MET A 537 -8.99 19.20 9.64
CA MET A 537 -7.58 19.07 9.98
C MET A 537 -7.40 18.38 11.34
N THR A 538 -6.54 17.36 11.38
CA THR A 538 -6.32 16.47 12.52
C THR A 538 -4.88 15.92 12.47
N PRO A 539 -4.31 15.42 13.58
CA PRO A 539 -3.07 14.65 13.50
C PRO A 539 -3.21 13.46 12.55
N CYS A 540 -2.12 13.10 11.88
CA CYS A 540 -2.03 11.82 11.18
C CYS A 540 -1.51 10.72 12.11
N ALA A 541 -0.41 10.99 12.82
CA ALA A 541 0.18 10.11 13.82
C ALA A 541 0.28 10.85 15.17
N GLY A 542 0.38 10.10 16.27
CA GLY A 542 0.53 10.67 17.61
C GLY A 542 1.92 11.30 17.84
N THR A 543 2.93 10.89 17.07
CA THR A 543 4.33 11.33 17.18
C THR A 543 4.92 11.58 15.79
N PRO A 544 6.08 12.24 15.66
CA PRO A 544 6.96 12.04 14.51
C PRO A 544 7.38 10.55 14.44
N ALA A 545 8.06 10.13 13.36
CA ALA A 545 8.41 8.73 13.17
C ALA A 545 9.18 8.18 14.39
N PRO A 546 8.69 7.16 15.12
CA PRO A 546 9.41 6.58 16.24
C PRO A 546 10.65 5.79 15.77
N PRO A 547 11.62 5.53 16.66
CA PRO A 547 12.77 4.70 16.33
C PRO A 547 12.36 3.33 15.77
N ASN A 548 13.18 2.74 14.90
CA ASN A 548 13.08 1.32 14.52
C ASN A 548 13.55 0.49 15.70
N MET A 549 12.76 -0.50 16.12
CA MET A 549 12.97 -1.12 17.43
C MET A 549 13.41 -2.60 17.41
N PRO A 550 14.37 -3.10 16.60
CA PRO A 550 14.85 -4.48 16.77
C PRO A 550 15.48 -4.75 18.15
N GLU A 551 16.27 -3.79 18.67
CA GLU A 551 17.05 -3.94 19.91
C GLU A 551 16.23 -3.64 21.17
N LEU A 552 15.30 -2.69 21.09
CA LEU A 552 14.28 -2.51 22.12
C LEU A 552 13.30 -3.68 22.14
N TRP A 553 13.02 -4.35 21.02
CA TRP A 553 12.21 -5.57 21.02
C TRP A 553 12.81 -6.70 21.87
N HIS A 554 14.15 -6.83 21.87
CA HIS A 554 14.82 -7.78 22.76
C HIS A 554 14.67 -7.43 24.25
N LEU A 555 14.56 -6.14 24.59
CA LEU A 555 14.24 -5.66 25.94
C LEU A 555 12.73 -5.84 26.25
N MET A 556 11.85 -5.67 25.26
CA MET A 556 10.40 -5.91 25.37
C MET A 556 10.05 -7.39 25.56
N LYS A 557 10.76 -8.31 24.87
CA LYS A 557 10.63 -9.76 25.09
C LYS A 557 11.00 -10.19 26.51
N GLN A 558 11.82 -9.39 27.22
CA GLN A 558 12.18 -9.67 28.61
C GLN A 558 11.10 -9.19 29.58
N ASP A 559 10.26 -8.23 29.19
CA ASP A 559 9.17 -7.69 30.01
C ASP A 559 8.03 -7.09 29.13
N PRO A 560 7.17 -7.94 28.55
CA PRO A 560 6.15 -7.51 27.58
C PRO A 560 5.04 -6.65 28.20
N ASP A 561 4.90 -6.65 29.53
CA ASP A 561 3.93 -5.83 30.27
C ASP A 561 4.42 -4.38 30.51
N LYS A 562 5.64 -4.05 30.06
CA LYS A 562 6.33 -2.80 30.44
C LYS A 562 6.62 -1.83 29.28
N TYR A 563 6.40 -2.25 28.04
CA TYR A 563 6.80 -1.46 26.87
C TYR A 563 5.80 -1.65 25.72
N GLN A 564 5.06 -0.60 25.36
CA GLN A 564 4.29 -0.48 24.10
C GLN A 564 5.00 0.50 23.15
N THR A 565 4.94 0.27 21.84
CA THR A 565 5.59 1.15 20.86
C THR A 565 4.64 2.26 20.37
N PRO A 566 5.11 3.51 20.14
CA PRO A 566 4.31 4.58 19.54
C PRO A 566 3.63 4.25 18.20
N SER A 567 4.22 3.32 17.46
CA SER A 567 3.68 2.82 16.20
C SER A 567 2.44 1.95 16.37
N GLU A 568 2.14 1.47 17.57
CA GLU A 568 0.89 0.75 17.86
C GLU A 568 -0.34 1.68 17.93
N SER A 569 -0.13 2.99 18.10
CA SER A 569 -1.24 3.94 18.20
C SER A 569 -1.73 4.43 16.83
N TRP A 570 -2.68 3.69 16.25
CA TRP A 570 -3.40 4.04 15.01
C TRP A 570 -4.65 4.90 15.21
N ILE A 571 -4.91 5.41 16.42
CA ILE A 571 -6.21 6.03 16.73
C ILE A 571 -6.50 7.26 15.86
N ASN A 572 -5.47 7.95 15.40
CA ASN A 572 -5.57 9.12 14.53
C ASN A 572 -5.87 8.79 13.05
N THR A 573 -5.79 7.52 12.66
CA THR A 573 -6.09 7.09 11.30
C THR A 573 -7.29 6.16 11.22
N ILE A 574 -7.46 5.27 12.19
CA ILE A 574 -8.45 4.19 12.20
C ILE A 574 -9.89 4.71 12.19
N LEU A 575 -10.17 5.81 12.90
CA LEU A 575 -11.50 6.42 12.96
C LEU A 575 -12.03 6.76 11.56
N PHE A 576 -11.13 7.15 10.65
CA PHE A 576 -11.47 7.55 9.29
C PHE A 576 -11.61 6.35 8.33
N ASN A 577 -11.01 5.19 8.65
CA ASN A 577 -11.33 3.93 7.98
C ASN A 577 -12.67 3.37 8.47
N TRP A 578 -12.94 3.49 9.77
CA TRP A 578 -14.21 3.10 10.36
C TRP A 578 -15.37 3.89 9.77
N ALA A 579 -15.21 5.22 9.65
CA ALA A 579 -16.14 6.14 8.96
C ALA A 579 -16.16 5.99 7.43
N ASP A 580 -15.14 5.35 6.82
CA ASP A 580 -14.96 5.27 5.37
C ASP A 580 -14.98 6.66 4.68
N VAL A 581 -14.09 7.56 5.15
CA VAL A 581 -13.95 8.93 4.63
C VAL A 581 -12.54 9.18 4.11
N PRO A 582 -12.33 9.95 3.03
CA PRO A 582 -11.02 10.13 2.44
C PRO A 582 -10.11 11.00 3.33
N GLY A 583 -8.81 10.69 3.34
CA GLY A 583 -7.81 11.37 4.17
C GLY A 583 -6.53 11.69 3.38
N TYR A 584 -6.17 12.96 3.31
CA TYR A 584 -4.93 13.47 2.71
C TYR A 584 -3.91 13.75 3.81
N VAL A 585 -2.65 13.41 3.59
CA VAL A 585 -1.53 13.76 4.46
C VAL A 585 -0.61 14.71 3.71
N GLY A 586 -0.11 15.73 4.42
CA GLY A 586 0.90 16.63 3.89
C GLY A 586 1.83 17.17 4.99
N PRO A 587 3.10 17.46 4.65
CA PRO A 587 4.07 17.98 5.62
C PRO A 587 3.76 19.44 5.98
N THR A 588 4.03 19.82 7.23
CA THR A 588 3.84 21.20 7.70
C THR A 588 4.96 22.16 7.25
N GLY A 589 6.06 21.62 6.71
CA GLY A 589 7.32 22.34 6.49
C GLY A 589 8.16 22.50 7.75
N LEU A 590 7.69 22.01 8.89
CA LEU A 590 8.43 21.97 10.15
C LEU A 590 9.07 20.61 10.36
N TYR A 591 10.20 20.63 11.06
CA TYR A 591 10.88 19.44 11.58
C TYR A 591 10.80 19.43 13.10
N ALA A 592 10.71 18.23 13.67
CA ALA A 592 10.82 18.04 15.11
C ALA A 592 12.22 18.44 15.58
N ASN A 593 12.29 19.02 16.77
CA ASN A 593 13.55 19.46 17.37
C ASN A 593 13.59 19.24 18.88
N GLN A 594 14.75 19.51 19.47
CA GLN A 594 15.01 19.30 20.90
C GLN A 594 14.02 20.04 21.85
N ASN A 595 13.35 21.11 21.39
CA ASN A 595 12.36 21.82 22.20
C ASN A 595 10.99 21.11 22.23
N ASP A 596 10.79 20.06 21.43
CA ASP A 596 9.53 19.32 21.37
C ASP A 596 9.43 18.20 22.42
N GLN A 597 10.35 18.15 23.40
CA GLN A 597 10.34 17.11 24.43
C GLN A 597 9.06 17.14 25.27
N PRO A 598 8.35 16.00 25.45
CA PRO A 598 7.16 15.96 26.26
C PRO A 598 7.46 16.29 27.73
N PRO A 599 6.63 17.12 28.40
CA PRO A 599 6.78 17.32 29.83
C PRO A 599 6.45 16.02 30.58
N ILE A 600 7.19 15.70 31.64
CA ILE A 600 6.91 14.53 32.50
C ILE A 600 5.51 14.68 33.11
N ARG A 601 4.68 13.65 32.93
CA ARG A 601 3.31 13.58 33.46
C ARG A 601 3.19 12.52 34.55
N THR A 602 2.26 12.73 35.47
CA THR A 602 1.85 11.75 36.49
C THR A 602 0.39 11.31 36.33
N GLU A 603 -0.35 11.92 35.39
CA GLU A 603 -1.75 11.63 35.11
C GLU A 603 -1.91 11.25 33.62
N PHE A 604 -2.63 10.16 33.39
CA PHE A 604 -2.79 9.50 32.09
C PHE A 604 -4.25 9.15 31.87
N TYR A 605 -4.66 9.11 30.60
CA TYR A 605 -6.04 8.75 30.25
C TYR A 605 -6.34 7.26 30.48
N ASN A 606 -5.34 6.40 30.25
CA ASN A 606 -5.37 4.95 30.37
C ASN A 606 -3.92 4.41 30.33
N ASP A 607 -3.74 3.09 30.39
CA ASP A 607 -2.43 2.45 30.37
C ASP A 607 -1.67 2.66 29.04
N GLU A 608 -2.36 2.66 27.89
CA GLU A 608 -1.77 2.97 26.57
C GLU A 608 -1.16 4.38 26.54
N ASP A 609 -1.86 5.38 27.10
CA ASP A 609 -1.33 6.76 27.20
C ASP A 609 -0.11 6.86 28.12
N LYS A 610 -0.08 6.07 29.18
CA LYS A 610 1.06 6.00 30.10
C LYS A 610 2.27 5.37 29.44
N ASP A 611 2.11 4.18 28.86
CA ASP A 611 3.18 3.43 28.21
C ASP A 611 3.75 4.24 27.05
N LEU A 612 2.88 4.88 26.26
CA LEU A 612 3.34 5.76 25.19
C LEU A 612 4.12 6.96 25.73
N HIS A 613 3.66 7.57 26.81
CA HIS A 613 4.36 8.70 27.41
C HIS A 613 5.77 8.31 27.88
N GLU A 614 5.89 7.19 28.57
CA GLU A 614 7.16 6.67 29.06
C GLU A 614 8.13 6.33 27.91
N ALA A 615 7.61 5.86 26.79
CA ALA A 615 8.39 5.67 25.56
C ALA A 615 8.83 7.03 24.97
N MET A 616 7.90 7.96 24.78
CA MET A 616 8.17 9.25 24.13
C MET A 616 9.25 10.08 24.85
N ILE A 617 9.25 10.13 26.18
CA ILE A 617 10.24 10.93 26.95
C ILE A 617 11.67 10.36 26.89
N ARG A 618 11.84 9.12 26.41
CA ARG A 618 13.15 8.45 26.24
C ARG A 618 13.65 8.52 24.79
N MET A 619 12.84 9.06 23.88
CA MET A 619 13.11 9.10 22.45
C MET A 619 13.52 10.50 21.99
N SER A 620 14.27 10.55 20.91
CA SER A 620 14.56 11.79 20.19
C SER A 620 13.94 11.71 18.80
N PHE A 621 13.27 12.79 18.40
CA PHE A 621 12.65 12.92 17.07
C PHE A 621 13.32 14.04 16.24
N ASP A 622 14.48 14.53 16.68
CA ASP A 622 15.15 15.69 16.08
C ASP A 622 15.45 15.47 14.59
N GLY A 623 15.09 16.46 13.77
CA GLY A 623 15.27 16.43 12.31
C GLY A 623 14.21 15.64 11.54
N LEU A 624 13.24 15.00 12.19
CA LEU A 624 12.16 14.28 11.50
C LEU A 624 11.04 15.21 11.03
N PRO A 625 10.42 14.96 9.86
CA PRO A 625 9.35 15.81 9.35
C PRO A 625 8.10 15.73 10.23
N ILE A 626 7.40 16.87 10.36
CA ILE A 626 6.09 16.96 11.01
C ILE A 626 5.01 17.06 9.94
N SER A 627 4.07 16.13 9.96
CA SER A 627 2.97 16.05 8.99
C SER A 627 1.60 16.08 9.68
N ILE A 628 0.59 16.56 8.96
CA ILE A 628 -0.81 16.59 9.41
C ILE A 628 -1.72 15.90 8.40
N GLN A 629 -2.95 15.61 8.82
CA GLN A 629 -3.97 15.00 7.98
C GLN A 629 -5.16 15.96 7.77
N LEU A 630 -5.65 16.03 6.54
CA LEU A 630 -6.97 16.56 6.19
C LEU A 630 -7.92 15.42 5.90
N VAL A 631 -9.14 15.50 6.41
CA VAL A 631 -10.20 14.53 6.16
C VAL A 631 -11.36 15.22 5.44
N GLY A 632 -11.77 14.64 4.32
CA GLY A 632 -12.89 15.11 3.51
C GLY A 632 -14.17 14.32 3.78
N PRO A 633 -15.30 14.74 3.20
CA PRO A 633 -16.51 13.93 3.20
C PRO A 633 -16.33 12.68 2.32
N ARG A 634 -17.06 11.61 2.66
CA ARG A 634 -17.13 10.38 1.87
C ARG A 634 -17.57 10.68 0.44
N HIS A 635 -16.88 10.09 -0.55
CA HIS A 635 -17.11 10.34 -1.99
C HIS A 635 -17.01 11.82 -2.36
N ASP A 636 -16.03 12.53 -1.82
CA ASP A 636 -15.72 13.91 -2.21
C ASP A 636 -14.21 14.16 -2.17
N GLU A 637 -13.45 13.21 -2.72
CA GLU A 637 -12.00 13.31 -2.90
C GLU A 637 -11.63 14.57 -3.68
N ALA A 638 -12.49 15.01 -4.61
CA ALA A 638 -12.28 16.20 -5.42
C ALA A 638 -12.18 17.48 -4.55
N ARG A 639 -13.08 17.68 -3.58
CA ARG A 639 -12.97 18.80 -2.64
C ARG A 639 -11.75 18.67 -1.73
N LEU A 640 -11.44 17.46 -1.27
CA LEU A 640 -10.25 17.22 -0.45
C LEU A 640 -8.96 17.58 -1.21
N MET A 641 -8.87 17.20 -2.49
CA MET A 641 -7.74 17.57 -3.36
C MET A 641 -7.69 19.08 -3.62
N ALA A 642 -8.83 19.73 -3.82
CA ALA A 642 -8.89 21.18 -3.94
C ALA A 642 -8.34 21.89 -2.70
N ALA A 643 -8.70 21.41 -1.51
CA ALA A 643 -8.19 21.94 -0.25
C ALA A 643 -6.67 21.71 -0.13
N ALA A 644 -6.19 20.51 -0.48
CA ALA A 644 -4.76 20.20 -0.47
C ALA A 644 -3.96 21.13 -1.40
N LEU A 645 -4.39 21.29 -2.66
CA LEU A 645 -3.75 22.20 -3.63
C LEU A 645 -3.78 23.66 -3.16
N SER A 646 -4.87 24.10 -2.53
CA SER A 646 -4.98 25.46 -1.97
C SER A 646 -3.98 25.69 -0.82
N ILE A 647 -3.73 24.66 0.01
CA ILE A 647 -2.88 24.79 1.19
C ILE A 647 -1.39 24.65 0.85
N TRP A 648 -1.03 23.60 0.11
CA TRP A 648 0.35 23.21 -0.19
C TRP A 648 0.86 23.67 -1.57
N GLY A 649 -0.02 24.12 -2.45
CA GLY A 649 0.36 24.48 -3.82
C GLY A 649 0.59 23.25 -4.70
N ARG A 650 1.35 23.43 -5.78
CA ARG A 650 1.61 22.40 -6.80
C ARG A 650 3.04 21.87 -6.78
N ASP A 651 3.95 22.56 -6.12
CA ASP A 651 5.37 22.20 -6.11
C ASP A 651 5.60 20.91 -5.29
N PRO A 652 6.61 20.10 -5.66
CA PRO A 652 6.99 18.95 -4.85
C PRO A 652 7.57 19.38 -3.50
N VAL A 653 7.36 18.52 -2.50
CA VAL A 653 8.01 18.64 -1.21
C VAL A 653 9.52 18.35 -1.31
N PRO A 654 10.35 18.87 -0.39
CA PRO A 654 11.78 18.58 -0.33
C PRO A 654 12.08 17.08 -0.35
N LEU A 655 13.21 16.71 -0.96
CA LEU A 655 13.68 15.33 -0.95
C LEU A 655 14.32 15.01 0.41
N ALA A 656 14.22 13.75 0.83
CA ALA A 656 15.10 13.29 1.89
C ALA A 656 16.55 13.24 1.38
N ALA A 657 17.51 13.45 2.28
CA ALA A 657 18.94 13.31 1.96
C ALA A 657 19.24 11.89 1.44
N PRO A 658 20.19 11.70 0.51
CA PRO A 658 21.26 12.62 0.09
C PRO A 658 20.90 13.60 -1.04
N PHE A 659 19.67 13.57 -1.56
CA PHE A 659 19.35 14.27 -2.81
C PHE A 659 18.97 15.76 -2.65
N ASP A 660 18.79 16.23 -1.41
CA ASP A 660 18.54 17.63 -1.07
C ASP A 660 19.71 18.23 -0.25
N HIS A 661 20.18 19.42 -0.64
CA HIS A 661 21.30 20.13 0.02
C HIS A 661 20.88 20.85 1.30
N ASP A 662 19.60 21.22 1.41
CA ASP A 662 19.10 22.04 2.52
C ASP A 662 18.62 21.20 3.70
N VAL A 663 18.53 19.88 3.52
CA VAL A 663 18.13 18.92 4.54
C VAL A 663 19.36 18.48 5.34
N ARG A 664 19.46 18.94 6.59
CA ARG A 664 20.39 18.38 7.57
C ARG A 664 19.71 17.24 8.31
N LEU A 665 20.31 16.05 8.32
CA LEU A 665 19.92 15.03 9.29
C LEU A 665 20.32 15.51 10.68
N GLY A 666 19.38 15.48 11.62
CA GLY A 666 19.71 15.70 13.03
C GLY A 666 20.72 14.66 13.51
N GLU A 667 21.52 14.99 14.53
CA GLU A 667 22.45 14.05 15.18
C GLU A 667 21.71 12.93 15.97
N ALA A 668 20.38 12.90 15.91
CA ALA A 668 19.51 11.95 16.60
C ALA A 668 19.58 10.55 15.99
N GLY A 669 20.55 9.80 16.49
CA GLY A 669 20.70 8.37 16.27
C GLY A 669 21.73 7.69 17.17
N ARG A 670 22.58 8.46 17.88
CA ARG A 670 23.61 7.90 18.77
C ARG A 670 23.23 7.81 20.24
N GLU A 671 22.24 8.56 20.70
CA GLU A 671 21.84 8.61 22.11
C GLU A 671 20.40 8.13 22.30
N VAL A 672 20.14 6.84 22.08
CA VAL A 672 19.17 6.16 22.93
C VAL A 672 19.93 5.88 24.23
N VAL A 673 19.91 6.83 25.16
CA VAL A 673 20.46 6.57 26.49
C VAL A 673 19.51 5.60 27.17
N VAL A 674 19.79 4.31 27.04
CA VAL A 674 19.24 3.28 27.93
C VAL A 674 19.89 3.51 29.30
N THR A 675 19.45 4.54 30.03
CA THR A 675 19.76 4.62 31.45
C THR A 675 18.99 3.49 32.12
N GLY A 676 19.68 2.38 32.37
CA GLY A 676 19.22 1.37 33.30
C GLY A 676 19.15 2.00 34.70
N SER A 677 17.97 1.99 35.27
CA SER A 677 17.75 2.08 36.73
C SER A 677 16.70 1.07 37.11
#